data_AF-A0AA47JLX9-F1
#
_entry.id   AF-A0AA47JLX9-F1
#
_cell.length_a   1.000
_cell.length_b   1.000
_cell.length_c   1.000
_cell.angle_alpha   90.00
_cell.angle_beta   90.00
_cell.angle_gamma   90.00
#
_symmetry.space_group_name_H-M   'P 1'
#
loop_
_entity.id
_entity.type
_entity.pdbx_description
1 polymer ?
#
loop_
_entity_poly.entity_id
_entity_poly.type
_entity_poly.pdbx_seq_one_letter_code
_entity_poly.pdbx_strand_id
1 'polypeptide(L)'
;MSIKEIGRVFTQRWFLGLVGVTACSIFIWVVGPLITVAGYEPLKSDFQRLVTILVIVFAWALINLTKQHKQKVREDESIQTLLEVDSQSDKEAASEIDVMRDRIEQAIKVVTKTHKGKRSLYDLPWYVLIGPPGTGKTTVLKQSGLEFPLAESLGADSIAGVGGTRHCDWWFANKAVLIDTAGRYTTQDSQEKVDSKAWHGFLGLLKKYRTQRPINGAIVTVSLASVMSQTRTERSLHARSIKSRLQELKNQLGMQFPIYVLLTKMDLVAGFNEFFADLSKEEREELFGFMFPREVDDERGVISLFNKEFHGMLERLDARMLRILETEDDLEKRTLIFEFPKQLRVLQANLDEFLSEIFAQNTFEEPALIRGVFLLSSVQEGIPVDRLMSESTNGLGLGRLPLATNVNSSHSYFVKNLFERVIFKEQLLGTVNRHYQKQSGWMRTGIYVGCVGVLVGASALWFLSYQWNSKLIVDTNSQVNHIEAMIGAESLDFESDVISAVDTLDKIMMLPLGKNSKYGHSDAVKKFGLYQGDKVSQAANNAYSDALSQHFATLLSESLVSEMEANKQHREYLYETLKTYLMLFNPEKYQQEEVIAWFNFYFERQYPGELNKELRERLLVHTKNLLENDEKGFSMDATAISAAREVLTQMSLPERAYQRMKMQFAKSHVPSFRLTDVLGPKGLEQFERASGKPLSQGISGFYTYNGFHSIFQIQINRTVKGLMEENWVYGDDLKAHEIDHDSAIQGVQARYYQDYVNEWKTLIEDIQLKQAPSLALATEQSRVLSGVERPIESLLRTIQKEVGLSKVTLSENQKAATEVAAKVAKVKFSNTADKLDMYLPEENGFNVALPGKEVESHFTEILRLSEQDFDDIQQAMVNLRSYLSDLSSSGNNQKIAYKSILDGTVTQDVAASFARAKDLLPKPFNQWLGELSQESVKFAESGSKDHLNQLWVTNVVRPYQRTIAGRYPFEPNATKEVRLKDFQRFFGYGGTLDSFFQEYLEPFVDTSKSRWRLEKEIGVRPETLAVFQRAKRIRQSFFESDNSLRVEFGMKPVYLDQHITRFVLELGDQDLVYKHGPARSKELRWPSGQDQTRIVFTPPESKREIAHTYEGEWGIFKLLDQSLKARPESRNDNIVMIDLKGNKVQLELIPSSAINPFWSNEMERFRCPQTL
;
A
#
# COMPACT_ATOMS: atom_id res chain seq x y z
N MET A 1 41.45 -15.14 -21.43
CA MET A 1 40.28 -15.21 -20.52
C MET A 1 40.24 -16.63 -19.99
N SER A 2 40.47 -16.84 -18.69
CA SER A 2 40.60 -18.20 -18.15
C SER A 2 39.22 -18.87 -18.03
N ILE A 3 39.14 -20.20 -18.15
CA ILE A 3 37.90 -20.99 -17.99
C ILE A 3 37.17 -20.66 -16.66
N LYS A 4 37.90 -20.21 -15.63
CA LYS A 4 37.32 -19.75 -14.36
C LYS A 4 36.60 -18.39 -14.44
N GLU A 5 36.96 -17.52 -15.37
CA GLU A 5 36.30 -16.22 -15.57
C GLU A 5 34.95 -16.40 -16.28
N ILE A 6 34.90 -17.31 -17.25
CA ILE A 6 33.67 -17.69 -17.96
C ILE A 6 32.69 -18.39 -16.99
N GLY A 7 33.16 -19.35 -16.19
CA GLY A 7 32.33 -20.03 -15.19
C GLY A 7 31.73 -19.09 -14.11
N ARG A 8 32.39 -17.96 -13.83
CA ARG A 8 31.87 -16.93 -12.92
C ARG A 8 30.64 -16.22 -13.48
N VAL A 9 30.53 -16.04 -14.79
CA VAL A 9 29.34 -15.43 -15.43
C VAL A 9 28.15 -16.38 -15.36
N PHE A 10 28.37 -17.67 -15.61
CA PHE A 10 27.32 -18.71 -15.54
C PHE A 10 26.69 -18.91 -14.16
N THR A 11 27.35 -18.45 -13.09
CA THR A 11 26.85 -18.58 -11.71
C THR A 11 26.20 -17.29 -11.17
N GLN A 12 26.18 -16.20 -11.96
CA GLN A 12 25.53 -14.95 -11.55
C GLN A 12 24.00 -15.07 -11.63
N ARG A 13 23.32 -14.53 -10.60
CA ARG A 13 21.85 -14.63 -10.45
C ARG A 13 21.08 -14.04 -11.63
N TRP A 14 21.61 -12.98 -12.27
CA TRP A 14 20.99 -12.40 -13.46
C TRP A 14 21.19 -13.31 -14.69
N PHE A 15 22.34 -13.96 -14.85
CA PHE A 15 22.59 -14.86 -15.98
C PHE A 15 21.70 -16.11 -15.91
N LEU A 16 21.52 -16.71 -14.73
CA LEU A 16 20.59 -17.83 -14.55
C LEU A 16 19.12 -17.41 -14.82
N GLY A 17 18.76 -16.18 -14.44
CA GLY A 17 17.45 -15.61 -14.79
C GLY A 17 17.27 -15.40 -16.29
N LEU A 18 18.31 -14.92 -16.99
CA LEU A 18 18.31 -14.75 -18.44
C LEU A 18 18.14 -16.09 -19.17
N VAL A 19 18.84 -17.14 -18.71
CA VAL A 19 18.71 -18.50 -19.25
C VAL A 19 17.29 -19.03 -19.07
N GLY A 20 16.68 -18.84 -17.90
CA GLY A 20 15.30 -19.25 -17.64
C GLY A 20 14.29 -18.54 -18.55
N VAL A 21 14.41 -17.22 -18.70
CA VAL A 21 13.54 -16.44 -19.61
C VAL A 21 13.71 -16.91 -21.06
N THR A 22 14.95 -17.15 -21.49
CA THR A 22 15.25 -17.65 -22.85
C THR A 22 14.62 -19.03 -23.10
N ALA A 23 14.68 -19.94 -22.12
CA ALA A 23 14.05 -21.25 -22.21
C ALA A 23 12.51 -21.15 -22.31
N CYS A 24 11.89 -20.27 -21.51
CA CYS A 24 10.45 -19.99 -21.62
C CYS A 24 10.08 -19.39 -22.99
N SER A 25 10.91 -18.51 -23.54
CA SER A 25 10.68 -17.94 -24.88
C SER A 25 10.71 -19.01 -25.97
N ILE A 26 11.65 -19.96 -25.90
CA ILE A 26 11.72 -21.09 -26.84
C ILE A 26 10.50 -22.00 -26.69
N PHE A 27 10.06 -22.28 -25.46
CA PHE A 27 8.87 -23.11 -25.21
C PHE A 27 7.60 -22.46 -25.76
N ILE A 28 7.39 -21.16 -25.52
CA ILE A 28 6.26 -20.40 -26.09
C ILE A 28 6.31 -20.42 -27.62
N TRP A 29 7.50 -20.35 -28.21
CA TRP A 29 7.64 -20.38 -29.66
C TRP A 29 7.26 -21.72 -30.28
N VAL A 30 7.67 -22.84 -29.66
CA VAL A 30 7.49 -24.19 -30.24
C VAL A 30 6.17 -24.84 -29.84
N VAL A 31 5.79 -24.75 -28.57
CA VAL A 31 4.61 -25.44 -28.02
C VAL A 31 3.37 -24.56 -28.02
N GLY A 32 3.54 -23.23 -28.06
CA GLY A 32 2.43 -22.26 -28.08
C GLY A 32 1.29 -22.59 -29.06
N PRO A 33 1.57 -22.95 -30.33
CA PRO A 33 0.52 -23.25 -31.30
C PRO A 33 -0.33 -24.50 -30.98
N LEU A 34 0.18 -25.42 -30.14
CA LEU A 34 -0.50 -26.67 -29.77
C LEU A 34 -1.40 -26.50 -28.53
N ILE A 35 -1.35 -25.34 -27.87
CA ILE A 35 -2.12 -25.08 -26.65
C ILE A 35 -3.50 -24.53 -27.04
N THR A 36 -4.50 -25.40 -26.94
CA THR A 36 -5.92 -25.05 -27.10
C THR A 36 -6.56 -24.85 -25.73
N VAL A 37 -7.07 -23.65 -25.45
CA VAL A 37 -7.83 -23.36 -24.21
C VAL A 37 -9.26 -23.07 -24.62
N ALA A 38 -10.20 -23.90 -24.16
CA ALA A 38 -11.63 -23.78 -24.48
C ALA A 38 -11.92 -23.65 -25.99
N GLY A 39 -11.14 -24.34 -26.83
CA GLY A 39 -11.29 -24.30 -28.29
C GLY A 39 -10.60 -23.10 -28.99
N TYR A 40 -9.98 -22.18 -28.25
CA TYR A 40 -9.22 -21.05 -28.79
C TYR A 40 -7.70 -21.30 -28.74
N GLU A 41 -6.97 -20.86 -29.77
CA GLU A 41 -5.51 -21.01 -29.93
C GLU A 41 -4.79 -19.65 -29.83
N PRO A 42 -4.68 -19.04 -28.63
CA PRO A 42 -4.19 -17.66 -28.43
C PRO A 42 -2.72 -17.43 -28.81
N LEU A 43 -1.96 -18.51 -29.05
CA LEU A 43 -0.53 -18.47 -29.39
C LEU A 43 -0.25 -19.04 -30.78
N LYS A 44 -1.28 -19.14 -31.63
CA LYS A 44 -1.13 -19.57 -33.03
C LYS A 44 -0.34 -18.54 -33.86
N SER A 45 -0.60 -17.25 -33.65
CA SER A 45 0.03 -16.17 -34.41
C SER A 45 1.47 -15.90 -33.97
N ASP A 46 2.37 -15.74 -34.93
CA ASP A 46 3.78 -15.35 -34.73
C ASP A 46 3.88 -14.01 -33.97
N PHE A 47 2.97 -13.08 -34.25
CA PHE A 47 2.92 -11.77 -33.60
C PHE A 47 2.56 -11.88 -32.11
N GLN A 48 1.55 -12.70 -31.78
CA GLN A 48 1.11 -12.91 -30.40
C GLN A 48 2.23 -13.56 -29.58
N ARG A 49 2.94 -14.54 -30.14
CA ARG A 49 4.10 -15.17 -29.50
C ARG A 49 5.22 -14.16 -29.21
N LEU A 50 5.52 -13.26 -30.15
CA LEU A 50 6.56 -12.25 -29.98
C LEU A 50 6.20 -11.20 -28.90
N VAL A 51 4.95 -10.76 -28.86
CA VAL A 51 4.45 -9.85 -27.81
C VAL A 51 4.55 -10.50 -26.43
N THR A 52 4.10 -11.75 -26.28
CA THR A 52 4.19 -12.48 -25.01
C THR A 52 5.64 -12.63 -24.53
N ILE A 53 6.57 -12.92 -25.44
CA ILE A 53 8.00 -13.01 -25.12
C ILE A 53 8.56 -11.66 -24.63
N LEU A 54 8.25 -10.56 -25.33
CA LEU A 54 8.73 -9.22 -24.95
C LEU A 54 8.23 -8.80 -23.56
N VAL A 55 6.98 -9.11 -23.23
CA VAL A 55 6.40 -8.82 -21.90
C VAL A 55 7.15 -9.57 -20.80
N ILE A 56 7.47 -10.85 -21.00
CA ILE A 56 8.20 -11.67 -20.02
C ILE A 56 9.63 -11.14 -19.82
N VAL A 57 10.32 -10.78 -20.91
CA VAL A 57 11.68 -10.21 -20.86
C VAL A 57 11.68 -8.87 -20.13
N PHE A 58 10.72 -7.99 -20.43
CA PHE A 58 10.58 -6.69 -19.79
C PHE A 58 10.31 -6.81 -18.28
N ALA A 59 9.37 -7.70 -17.90
CA ALA A 59 9.05 -7.96 -16.50
C ALA A 59 10.28 -8.47 -15.72
N TRP A 60 11.05 -9.39 -16.31
CA TRP A 60 12.28 -9.88 -15.71
C TRP A 60 13.33 -8.77 -15.51
N ALA A 61 13.52 -7.90 -16.50
CA ALA A 61 14.46 -6.77 -16.41
C ALA A 61 14.06 -5.79 -15.29
N LEU A 62 12.77 -5.46 -15.19
CA LEU A 62 12.23 -4.55 -14.17
C LEU A 62 12.39 -5.13 -12.74
N ILE A 63 12.13 -6.42 -12.55
CA ILE A 63 12.30 -7.10 -11.26
C ILE A 63 13.78 -7.08 -10.81
N ASN A 64 14.72 -7.26 -11.74
CA ASN A 64 16.15 -7.21 -11.41
C ASN A 64 16.62 -5.79 -11.07
N LEU A 65 16.14 -4.76 -11.77
CA LEU A 65 16.45 -3.36 -11.48
C LEU A 65 15.92 -2.92 -10.12
N THR A 66 14.66 -3.26 -9.81
CA THR A 66 14.02 -2.92 -8.52
C THR A 66 14.67 -3.63 -7.33
N LYS A 67 15.11 -4.89 -7.49
CA LYS A 67 15.87 -5.61 -6.46
C LYS A 67 17.23 -4.95 -6.17
N GLN A 68 17.94 -4.49 -7.21
CA GLN A 68 19.19 -3.75 -7.02
C GLN A 68 18.97 -2.42 -6.28
N HIS A 69 17.86 -1.74 -6.54
CA HIS A 69 17.54 -0.48 -5.87
C HIS A 69 17.12 -0.69 -4.40
N LYS A 70 16.26 -1.68 -4.12
CA LYS A 70 15.84 -2.00 -2.74
C LYS A 70 16.96 -2.50 -1.85
N GLN A 71 17.96 -3.20 -2.39
CA GLN A 71 19.13 -3.61 -1.60
C GLN A 71 19.95 -2.42 -1.11
N LYS A 72 20.11 -1.37 -1.93
CA LYS A 72 20.81 -0.14 -1.51
C LYS A 72 20.09 0.58 -0.37
N VAL A 73 18.76 0.67 -0.42
CA VAL A 73 17.96 1.40 0.59
C VAL A 73 17.96 0.69 1.96
N ARG A 74 17.83 -0.65 1.98
CA ARG A 74 17.83 -1.45 3.21
C ARG A 74 19.18 -1.46 3.93
N GLU A 75 20.28 -1.27 3.20
CA GLU A 75 21.63 -1.23 3.76
C GLU A 75 21.91 0.10 4.48
N ASP A 76 21.32 1.21 4.04
CA ASP A 76 21.44 2.51 4.71
C ASP A 76 20.57 2.62 5.99
N GLU A 77 19.39 1.99 6.03
CA GLU A 77 18.55 1.89 7.24
C GLU A 77 19.22 1.15 8.41
N SER A 78 20.03 0.12 8.13
CA SER A 78 20.72 -0.68 9.16
C SER A 78 21.82 0.07 9.92
N ILE A 79 22.28 1.20 9.38
CA ILE A 79 23.32 2.05 9.97
C ILE A 79 22.69 3.17 10.77
N GLN A 80 21.57 3.72 10.29
CA GLN A 80 20.77 4.67 11.06
C GLN A 80 20.20 4.04 12.34
N THR A 81 19.80 2.77 12.31
CA THR A 81 19.31 2.06 13.51
C THR A 81 20.40 1.78 14.56
N LEU A 82 21.69 1.83 14.21
CA LEU A 82 22.82 1.76 15.17
C LEU A 82 23.25 3.14 15.69
N LEU A 83 22.72 4.23 15.11
CA LEU A 83 23.09 5.63 15.38
C LEU A 83 22.05 6.40 16.24
N GLU A 84 20.93 5.78 16.65
CA GLU A 84 19.93 6.44 17.49
C GLU A 84 20.16 6.22 18.98
N VAL A 85 20.84 7.17 19.66
CA VAL A 85 20.55 7.60 21.05
C VAL A 85 20.93 9.09 21.19
N ASP A 86 20.08 9.82 21.90
CA ASP A 86 19.96 11.28 22.00
C ASP A 86 20.74 11.87 23.20
N SER A 87 21.94 12.44 22.97
CA SER A 87 22.65 13.33 23.93
C SER A 87 23.80 14.12 23.29
N GLN A 88 24.24 15.22 23.92
CA GLN A 88 25.35 16.07 23.45
C GLN A 88 26.70 15.34 23.34
N SER A 89 26.89 14.23 24.05
CA SER A 89 28.05 13.33 23.94
C SER A 89 28.11 12.55 22.62
N ASP A 90 26.99 12.49 21.88
CA ASP A 90 26.86 11.71 20.64
C ASP A 90 27.31 12.47 19.40
N LYS A 91 27.42 13.81 19.46
CA LYS A 91 27.97 14.60 18.36
C LYS A 91 29.46 14.34 18.15
N GLU A 92 30.23 14.23 19.23
CA GLU A 92 31.65 13.91 19.15
C GLU A 92 31.85 12.49 18.60
N ALA A 93 31.13 11.49 19.14
CA ALA A 93 31.18 10.11 18.63
C ALA A 93 30.75 10.00 17.16
N ALA A 94 29.68 10.68 16.74
CA ALA A 94 29.23 10.70 15.35
C ALA A 94 30.28 11.34 14.41
N SER A 95 30.89 12.46 14.83
CA SER A 95 31.96 13.10 14.05
C SER A 95 33.19 12.19 13.89
N GLU A 96 33.54 11.41 14.93
CA GLU A 96 34.61 10.42 14.82
C GLU A 96 34.25 9.27 13.87
N ILE A 97 33.00 8.80 13.90
CA ILE A 97 32.50 7.75 13.00
C ILE A 97 32.51 8.23 11.54
N ASP A 98 32.16 9.49 11.27
CA ASP A 98 32.22 10.07 9.92
C ASP A 98 33.65 10.14 9.38
N VAL A 99 34.62 10.56 10.21
CA VAL A 99 36.04 10.53 9.83
C VAL A 99 36.50 9.11 9.53
N MET A 100 36.07 8.12 10.33
CA MET A 100 36.37 6.70 10.09
C MET A 100 35.70 6.16 8.82
N ARG A 101 34.47 6.59 8.52
CA ARG A 101 33.76 6.25 7.29
C ARG A 101 34.50 6.75 6.06
N ASP A 102 34.91 8.02 6.06
CA ASP A 102 35.66 8.62 4.96
C ASP A 102 36.97 7.86 4.70
N ARG A 103 37.69 7.50 5.77
CA ARG A 103 38.92 6.71 5.67
C ARG A 103 38.68 5.30 5.13
N ILE A 104 37.61 4.62 5.53
CA ILE A 104 37.22 3.30 4.98
C ILE A 104 36.87 3.42 3.50
N GLU A 105 36.10 4.43 3.10
CA GLU A 105 35.74 4.64 1.69
C GLU A 105 36.97 4.92 0.83
N GLN A 106 37.91 5.73 1.32
CA GLN A 106 39.20 5.95 0.66
C GLN A 106 39.99 4.63 0.57
N ALA A 107 40.03 3.83 1.64
CA ALA A 107 40.70 2.53 1.66
C ALA A 107 40.14 1.55 0.62
N ILE A 108 38.82 1.48 0.48
CA ILE A 108 38.16 0.62 -0.51
C ILE A 108 38.47 1.08 -1.93
N LYS A 109 38.44 2.40 -2.18
CA LYS A 109 38.82 2.97 -3.48
C LYS A 109 40.25 2.58 -3.85
N VAL A 110 41.16 2.59 -2.88
CA VAL A 110 42.56 2.18 -3.07
C VAL A 110 42.68 0.68 -3.34
N VAL A 111 42.02 -0.19 -2.56
CA VAL A 111 42.07 -1.66 -2.73
C VAL A 111 41.45 -2.12 -4.06
N THR A 112 40.39 -1.46 -4.51
CA THR A 112 39.66 -1.85 -5.74
C THR A 112 40.28 -1.31 -7.02
N LYS A 113 41.14 -0.28 -6.95
CA LYS A 113 41.77 0.38 -8.09
C LYS A 113 43.13 -0.26 -8.39
N THR A 114 43.31 -0.85 -9.58
CA THR A 114 44.63 -1.29 -10.07
C THR A 114 44.91 -0.83 -11.48
N HIS A 115 46.20 -0.75 -11.85
CA HIS A 115 46.68 -0.35 -13.18
C HIS A 115 46.19 -1.23 -14.34
N LYS A 116 45.61 -2.43 -14.09
CA LYS A 116 45.14 -3.39 -15.11
C LYS A 116 43.69 -3.87 -14.93
N GLY A 117 42.88 -3.25 -14.05
CA GLY A 117 41.47 -3.63 -13.86
C GLY A 117 40.92 -3.36 -12.45
N LYS A 118 39.70 -3.83 -12.18
CA LYS A 118 39.08 -3.78 -10.84
C LYS A 118 39.44 -5.05 -10.06
N ARG A 119 40.16 -4.92 -8.94
CA ARG A 119 40.37 -6.03 -7.99
C ARG A 119 39.13 -6.24 -7.11
N SER A 120 38.89 -7.47 -6.67
CA SER A 120 37.85 -7.72 -5.68
C SER A 120 38.29 -7.14 -4.34
N LEU A 121 37.36 -6.56 -3.60
CA LEU A 121 37.62 -6.07 -2.25
C LEU A 121 38.26 -7.16 -1.36
N TYR A 122 37.89 -8.43 -1.57
CA TYR A 122 38.32 -9.58 -0.76
C TYR A 122 39.66 -10.22 -1.19
N ASP A 123 40.35 -9.68 -2.20
CA ASP A 123 41.62 -10.25 -2.69
C ASP A 123 42.80 -9.99 -1.73
N LEU A 124 42.76 -8.90 -0.94
CA LEU A 124 43.75 -8.58 0.10
C LEU A 124 43.14 -8.79 1.50
N PRO A 125 43.78 -9.55 2.40
CA PRO A 125 43.26 -9.78 3.75
C PRO A 125 43.43 -8.55 4.65
N TRP A 126 42.48 -8.32 5.56
CA TRP A 126 42.44 -7.17 6.47
C TRP A 126 42.72 -7.63 7.91
N TYR A 127 43.72 -7.07 8.58
CA TYR A 127 44.06 -7.39 9.97
C TYR A 127 43.95 -6.16 10.86
N VAL A 128 43.39 -6.33 12.06
CA VAL A 128 43.24 -5.25 13.04
C VAL A 128 44.29 -5.40 14.14
N LEU A 129 45.04 -4.34 14.43
CA LEU A 129 45.99 -4.27 15.54
C LEU A 129 45.31 -3.65 16.76
N ILE A 130 45.39 -4.31 17.91
CA ILE A 130 44.76 -3.91 19.18
C ILE A 130 45.81 -3.92 20.28
N GLY A 131 45.72 -2.98 21.22
CA GLY A 131 46.60 -2.95 22.39
C GLY A 131 46.58 -1.58 23.06
N PRO A 132 46.93 -1.49 24.35
CA PRO A 132 47.01 -0.23 25.08
C PRO A 132 47.89 0.84 24.41
N PRO A 133 47.75 2.13 24.77
CA PRO A 133 48.68 3.18 24.35
C PRO A 133 50.14 2.81 24.71
N GLY A 134 51.10 3.16 23.85
CA GLY A 134 52.53 2.96 24.14
C GLY A 134 53.07 1.52 23.99
N THR A 135 52.26 0.56 23.53
CA THR A 135 52.70 -0.83 23.23
C THR A 135 53.43 -0.99 21.89
N GLY A 136 53.70 0.08 21.17
CA GLY A 136 54.48 0.01 19.93
C GLY A 136 53.73 -0.47 18.68
N LYS A 137 52.38 -0.48 18.64
CA LYS A 137 51.58 -0.84 17.46
C LYS A 137 52.06 -0.20 16.16
N THR A 138 52.05 1.13 16.11
CA THR A 138 52.47 1.91 14.94
C THR A 138 53.96 1.72 14.64
N THR A 139 54.79 1.61 15.68
CA THR A 139 56.24 1.41 15.55
C THR A 139 56.57 0.05 14.93
N VAL A 140 55.86 -1.02 15.32
CA VAL A 140 55.96 -2.36 14.71
C VAL A 140 55.61 -2.31 13.23
N LEU A 141 54.58 -1.57 12.83
CA LEU A 141 54.22 -1.43 11.42
C LEU A 141 55.27 -0.64 10.62
N LYS A 142 55.71 0.51 11.14
CA LYS A 142 56.73 1.36 10.51
C LYS A 142 58.06 0.62 10.30
N GLN A 143 58.47 -0.19 11.28
CA GLN A 143 59.73 -0.95 11.25
C GLN A 143 59.55 -2.41 10.83
N SER A 144 58.39 -2.78 10.27
CA SER A 144 58.09 -4.17 9.90
C SER A 144 58.89 -4.70 8.70
N GLY A 145 59.52 -3.81 7.92
CA GLY A 145 60.17 -4.17 6.66
C GLY A 145 59.18 -4.61 5.56
N LEU A 146 57.88 -4.37 5.74
CA LEU A 146 56.85 -4.56 4.72
C LEU A 146 56.89 -3.41 3.69
N GLU A 147 56.62 -3.73 2.42
CA GLU A 147 56.52 -2.74 1.35
C GLU A 147 55.13 -2.07 1.36
N PHE A 148 55.12 -0.74 1.53
CA PHE A 148 53.92 0.11 1.53
C PHE A 148 53.91 1.04 0.30
N PRO A 149 53.58 0.55 -0.91
CA PRO A 149 53.75 1.28 -2.17
C PRO A 149 52.91 2.56 -2.30
N LEU A 150 51.88 2.71 -1.47
CA LEU A 150 50.96 3.86 -1.51
C LEU A 150 51.40 5.02 -0.61
N ALA A 151 52.43 4.83 0.22
CA ALA A 151 52.95 5.83 1.15
C ALA A 151 53.49 7.08 0.45
N GLU A 152 54.06 6.94 -0.76
CA GLU A 152 54.58 8.08 -1.54
C GLU A 152 53.46 8.89 -2.24
N SER A 153 52.33 8.26 -2.55
CA SER A 153 51.23 8.86 -3.33
C SER A 153 50.14 9.55 -2.49
N LEU A 154 50.02 9.19 -1.20
CA LEU A 154 48.99 9.68 -0.29
C LEU A 154 49.47 10.84 0.61
N GLY A 155 50.69 11.33 0.41
CA GLY A 155 51.27 12.40 1.21
C GLY A 155 51.79 11.91 2.57
N ALA A 156 52.83 12.58 3.07
CA ALA A 156 53.55 12.25 4.29
C ALA A 156 52.68 12.25 5.57
N ASP A 157 51.43 12.73 5.53
CA ASP A 157 50.45 12.63 6.63
C ASP A 157 49.96 11.20 6.88
N SER A 158 50.21 10.27 5.94
CA SER A 158 50.02 8.83 6.15
C SER A 158 51.22 8.13 6.81
N ILE A 159 52.30 8.88 7.10
CA ILE A 159 53.39 8.47 7.99
C ILE A 159 53.27 9.32 9.26
N ALA A 160 52.65 8.74 10.30
CA ALA A 160 52.38 9.39 11.57
C ALA A 160 53.51 10.32 12.04
N GLY A 161 53.17 11.58 12.31
CA GLY A 161 53.95 12.49 13.14
C GLY A 161 54.13 11.93 14.55
N VAL A 162 55.04 12.54 15.29
CA VAL A 162 55.51 12.14 16.64
C VAL A 162 54.44 12.28 17.73
N GLY A 163 53.15 12.42 17.38
CA GLY A 163 51.99 12.38 18.26
C GLY A 163 51.02 11.26 17.84
N GLY A 164 50.77 10.29 18.72
CA GLY A 164 50.21 8.97 18.37
C GLY A 164 48.83 8.90 17.67
N THR A 165 48.47 7.68 17.25
CA THR A 165 47.23 7.35 16.51
C THR A 165 45.97 7.81 17.25
N ARG A 166 45.24 8.78 16.69
CA ARG A 166 44.01 9.34 17.29
C ARG A 166 42.76 8.51 16.99
N HIS A 167 42.58 8.01 15.77
CA HIS A 167 41.42 7.19 15.37
C HIS A 167 41.86 5.79 14.92
N CYS A 168 41.71 5.45 13.64
CA CYS A 168 42.31 4.27 13.03
C CYS A 168 43.09 4.68 11.79
N ASP A 169 44.24 4.07 11.54
CA ASP A 169 45.05 4.30 10.34
C ASP A 169 45.12 3.02 9.50
N TRP A 170 45.00 3.16 8.18
CA TRP A 170 45.02 2.04 7.22
C TRP A 170 46.38 1.98 6.53
N TRP A 171 47.08 0.88 6.74
CA TRP A 171 48.38 0.60 6.15
C TRP A 171 48.21 -0.43 5.03
N PHE A 172 48.52 -0.03 3.80
CA PHE A 172 48.35 -0.86 2.61
C PHE A 172 49.67 -1.52 2.22
N ALA A 173 49.88 -2.76 2.65
CA ALA A 173 51.00 -3.57 2.21
C ALA A 173 50.66 -4.33 0.92
N ASN A 174 51.68 -4.77 0.18
CA ASN A 174 51.50 -5.55 -1.05
C ASN A 174 50.63 -6.83 -0.86
N LYS A 175 50.62 -7.41 0.33
CA LYS A 175 49.97 -8.69 0.65
C LYS A 175 48.79 -8.58 1.62
N ALA A 176 48.55 -7.43 2.24
CA ALA A 176 47.49 -7.25 3.24
C ALA A 176 47.18 -5.78 3.51
N VAL A 177 46.03 -5.52 4.13
CA VAL A 177 45.70 -4.22 4.74
C VAL A 177 45.76 -4.38 6.25
N LEU A 178 46.52 -3.52 6.92
CA LEU A 178 46.69 -3.51 8.37
C LEU A 178 46.00 -2.27 8.93
N ILE A 179 45.12 -2.46 9.92
CA ILE A 179 44.38 -1.39 10.57
C ILE A 179 44.98 -1.16 11.94
N ASP A 180 45.68 -0.04 12.10
CA ASP A 180 46.24 0.39 13.38
C ASP A 180 45.18 1.15 14.17
N THR A 181 44.75 0.61 15.31
CA THR A 181 43.72 1.23 16.15
C THR A 181 44.34 2.12 17.23
N ALA A 182 43.70 3.25 17.54
CA ALA A 182 44.11 4.11 18.64
C ALA A 182 44.09 3.34 19.98
N GLY A 183 45.11 3.54 20.81
CA GLY A 183 45.23 2.85 22.09
C GLY A 183 44.05 3.10 23.04
N ARG A 184 43.40 4.27 22.94
CA ARG A 184 42.20 4.64 23.72
C ARG A 184 41.01 3.70 23.48
N TYR A 185 40.89 3.13 22.28
CA TYR A 185 39.84 2.14 21.99
C TYR A 185 40.09 0.82 22.72
N THR A 186 41.31 0.55 23.21
CA THR A 186 41.60 -0.62 24.03
C THR A 186 41.35 -0.39 25.51
N THR A 187 41.91 0.67 26.10
CA THR A 187 41.84 0.89 27.56
C THR A 187 40.60 1.67 28.01
N GLN A 188 40.03 2.55 27.17
CA GLN A 188 38.82 3.35 27.45
C GLN A 188 38.89 4.23 28.72
N ASP A 189 40.08 4.63 29.16
CA ASP A 189 40.29 5.32 30.44
C ASP A 189 39.82 6.79 30.47
N SER A 190 39.68 7.45 29.30
CA SER A 190 39.44 8.90 29.19
C SER A 190 37.98 9.28 28.98
N GLN A 191 37.28 8.63 28.04
CA GLN A 191 35.88 8.92 27.70
C GLN A 191 35.15 7.63 27.30
N GLU A 192 34.95 6.73 28.27
CA GLU A 192 34.44 5.37 28.06
C GLU A 192 33.21 5.30 27.12
N LYS A 193 32.22 6.17 27.31
CA LYS A 193 30.99 6.18 26.49
C LYS A 193 31.24 6.62 25.04
N VAL A 194 32.06 7.65 24.82
CA VAL A 194 32.36 8.19 23.47
C VAL A 194 33.25 7.20 22.72
N ASP A 195 34.31 6.71 23.38
CA ASP A 195 35.27 5.77 22.80
C ASP A 195 34.61 4.42 22.47
N SER A 196 33.69 3.92 23.32
CA SER A 196 32.93 2.69 23.06
C SER A 196 31.97 2.83 21.87
N LYS A 197 31.23 3.95 21.78
CA LYS A 197 30.33 4.20 20.63
C LYS A 197 31.09 4.37 19.32
N ALA A 198 32.20 5.12 19.32
CA ALA A 198 33.06 5.29 18.15
C ALA A 198 33.64 3.95 17.69
N TRP A 199 34.09 3.10 18.62
CA TRP A 199 34.56 1.75 18.34
C TRP A 199 33.46 0.86 17.72
N HIS A 200 32.26 0.83 18.30
CA HIS A 200 31.13 0.07 17.76
C HIS A 200 30.70 0.56 16.37
N GLY A 201 30.68 1.87 16.15
CA GLY A 201 30.41 2.48 14.84
C GLY A 201 31.42 2.04 13.78
N PHE A 202 32.72 2.04 14.13
CA PHE A 202 33.78 1.53 13.26
C PHE A 202 33.58 0.05 12.88
N LEU A 203 33.22 -0.81 13.84
CA LEU A 203 32.92 -2.22 13.56
C LEU A 203 31.69 -2.38 12.64
N GLY A 204 30.67 -1.54 12.83
CA GLY A 204 29.52 -1.44 11.94
C GLY A 204 29.91 -1.07 10.50
N LEU A 205 30.83 -0.10 10.33
CA LEU A 205 31.34 0.28 9.01
C LEU A 205 32.10 -0.87 8.35
N LEU A 206 32.95 -1.60 9.06
CA LEU A 206 33.63 -2.79 8.52
C LEU A 206 32.61 -3.85 8.04
N LYS A 207 31.55 -4.07 8.81
CA LYS A 207 30.45 -4.98 8.45
C LYS A 207 29.66 -4.50 7.23
N LYS A 208 29.43 -3.19 7.08
CA LYS A 208 28.77 -2.58 5.91
C LYS A 208 29.57 -2.80 4.64
N TYR A 209 30.81 -2.33 4.63
CA TYR A 209 31.58 -2.26 3.39
C TYR A 209 32.19 -3.60 3.00
N ARG A 210 32.40 -4.52 3.96
CA ARG A 210 33.10 -5.79 3.76
C ARG A 210 32.31 -6.98 4.34
N THR A 211 31.04 -7.07 3.95
CA THR A 211 29.97 -7.96 4.45
C THR A 211 30.31 -9.45 4.65
N GLN A 212 31.08 -10.07 3.76
CA GLN A 212 31.35 -11.53 3.83
C GLN A 212 32.41 -11.86 4.88
N ARG A 213 33.48 -11.05 4.93
CA ARG A 213 34.64 -11.21 5.83
C ARG A 213 35.16 -9.82 6.20
N PRO A 214 34.57 -9.17 7.23
CA PRO A 214 34.97 -7.84 7.65
C PRO A 214 36.47 -7.72 8.01
N ILE A 215 37.03 -8.76 8.63
CA ILE A 215 38.47 -8.90 8.91
C ILE A 215 38.92 -10.35 8.67
N ASN A 216 40.23 -10.57 8.55
CA ASN A 216 40.86 -11.88 8.36
C ASN A 216 41.62 -12.36 9.61
N GLY A 217 41.90 -11.47 10.56
CA GLY A 217 42.58 -11.79 11.82
C GLY A 217 42.75 -10.55 12.71
N ALA A 218 43.06 -10.78 13.98
CA ALA A 218 43.40 -9.72 14.93
C ALA A 218 44.81 -9.92 15.50
N ILE A 219 45.51 -8.84 15.75
CA ILE A 219 46.89 -8.82 16.25
C ILE A 219 46.89 -8.04 17.57
N VAL A 220 47.17 -8.71 18.68
CA VAL A 220 47.20 -8.13 20.01
C VAL A 220 48.65 -7.75 20.35
N THR A 221 48.89 -6.49 20.67
CA THR A 221 50.22 -5.98 21.03
C THR A 221 50.31 -5.71 22.53
N VAL A 222 51.35 -6.24 23.15
CA VAL A 222 51.61 -6.14 24.59
C VAL A 222 53.06 -5.71 24.76
N SER A 223 53.34 -4.74 25.63
CA SER A 223 54.72 -4.31 25.93
C SER A 223 55.30 -5.17 27.05
N LEU A 224 56.45 -5.82 26.81
CA LEU A 224 57.14 -6.59 27.84
C LEU A 224 57.58 -5.71 29.01
N ALA A 225 58.12 -4.53 28.72
CA ALA A 225 58.46 -3.55 29.75
C ALA A 225 57.26 -3.18 30.64
N SER A 226 56.07 -3.09 30.05
CA SER A 226 54.82 -2.81 30.78
C SER A 226 54.43 -3.98 31.69
N VAL A 227 54.54 -5.22 31.20
CA VAL A 227 54.27 -6.42 32.01
C VAL A 227 55.29 -6.56 33.15
N MET A 228 56.53 -6.09 32.95
CA MET A 228 57.58 -6.08 33.97
C MET A 228 57.32 -5.08 35.08
N SER A 229 56.87 -3.87 34.75
CA SER A 229 56.69 -2.78 35.72
C SER A 229 55.33 -2.81 36.44
N GLN A 230 54.33 -3.49 35.89
CA GLN A 230 52.97 -3.51 36.42
C GLN A 230 52.78 -4.44 37.62
N THR A 231 51.93 -3.99 38.55
CA THR A 231 51.41 -4.83 39.63
C THR A 231 50.50 -5.94 39.08
N ARG A 232 50.23 -6.96 39.88
CA ARG A 232 49.32 -8.06 39.51
C ARG A 232 47.92 -7.54 39.15
N THR A 233 47.41 -6.56 39.90
CA THR A 233 46.09 -5.96 39.66
C THR A 233 46.04 -5.18 38.35
N GLU A 234 47.04 -4.35 38.06
CA GLU A 234 47.12 -3.58 36.80
C GLU A 234 47.22 -4.51 35.58
N ARG A 235 48.03 -5.58 35.67
CA ARG A 235 48.11 -6.60 34.61
C ARG A 235 46.76 -7.27 34.35
N SER A 236 46.04 -7.63 35.42
CA SER A 236 44.73 -8.27 35.31
C SER A 236 43.68 -7.35 34.65
N LEU A 237 43.65 -6.06 35.04
CA LEU A 237 42.78 -5.07 34.40
C LEU A 237 43.08 -4.93 32.90
N HIS A 238 44.35 -4.86 32.51
CA HIS A 238 44.75 -4.80 31.11
C HIS A 238 44.36 -6.05 30.31
N ALA A 239 44.50 -7.24 30.91
CA ALA A 239 44.08 -8.49 30.29
C ALA A 239 42.56 -8.49 30.02
N ARG A 240 41.75 -8.03 30.99
CA ARG A 240 40.29 -7.94 30.83
C ARG A 240 39.88 -6.94 29.75
N SER A 241 40.52 -5.78 29.67
CA SER A 241 40.25 -4.79 28.62
C SER A 241 40.51 -5.38 27.22
N ILE A 242 41.61 -6.10 27.04
CA ILE A 242 41.91 -6.78 25.77
C ILE A 242 40.88 -7.87 25.46
N LYS A 243 40.51 -8.70 26.45
CA LYS A 243 39.47 -9.73 26.30
C LYS A 243 38.15 -9.13 25.82
N SER A 244 37.71 -8.04 26.45
CA SER A 244 36.49 -7.32 26.10
C SER A 244 36.52 -6.85 24.64
N ARG A 245 37.62 -6.24 24.15
CA ARG A 245 37.73 -5.81 22.75
C ARG A 245 37.70 -6.95 21.75
N LEU A 246 38.32 -8.08 22.08
CA LEU A 246 38.29 -9.27 21.24
C LEU A 246 36.87 -9.86 21.16
N GLN A 247 36.14 -9.86 22.28
CA GLN A 247 34.73 -10.30 22.31
C GLN A 247 33.83 -9.35 21.51
N GLU A 248 33.98 -8.03 21.68
CA GLU A 248 33.24 -7.03 20.90
C GLU A 248 33.46 -7.22 19.39
N LEU A 249 34.70 -7.44 18.96
CA LEU A 249 35.02 -7.73 17.55
C LEU A 249 34.30 -8.97 17.04
N LYS A 250 34.33 -10.08 17.78
CA LYS A 250 33.64 -11.31 17.38
C LYS A 250 32.13 -11.09 17.29
N ASN A 251 31.54 -10.51 18.33
CA ASN A 251 30.10 -10.33 18.46
C ASN A 251 29.55 -9.39 17.40
N GLN A 252 30.18 -8.23 17.19
CA GLN A 252 29.71 -7.23 16.24
C GLN A 252 29.90 -7.68 14.78
N LEU A 253 31.06 -8.26 14.46
CA LEU A 253 31.36 -8.73 13.10
C LEU A 253 30.64 -10.06 12.76
N GLY A 254 30.20 -10.81 13.77
CA GLY A 254 29.46 -12.07 13.60
C GLY A 254 30.30 -13.17 12.95
N MET A 255 31.62 -13.16 13.21
CA MET A 255 32.58 -14.10 12.64
C MET A 255 33.67 -14.49 13.64
N GLN A 256 34.28 -15.64 13.41
CA GLN A 256 35.48 -16.09 14.12
C GLN A 256 36.71 -15.81 13.26
N PHE A 257 37.83 -15.44 13.90
CA PHE A 257 39.07 -15.08 13.23
C PHE A 257 40.30 -15.46 14.09
N PRO A 258 41.46 -15.74 13.46
CA PRO A 258 42.71 -16.02 14.17
C PRO A 258 43.25 -14.80 14.92
N ILE A 259 43.78 -15.02 16.11
CA ILE A 259 44.36 -13.99 16.99
C ILE A 259 45.84 -14.28 17.23
N TYR A 260 46.71 -13.29 17.02
CA TYR A 260 48.16 -13.39 17.21
C TYR A 260 48.61 -12.43 18.31
N VAL A 261 49.41 -12.90 19.27
CA VAL A 261 49.92 -12.06 20.36
C VAL A 261 51.37 -11.67 20.10
N LEU A 262 51.63 -10.36 20.10
CA LEU A 262 52.93 -9.75 19.90
C LEU A 262 53.42 -9.12 21.21
N LEU A 263 54.45 -9.72 21.80
CA LEU A 263 55.20 -9.23 22.95
C LEU A 263 56.31 -8.31 22.44
N THR A 264 56.02 -7.02 22.47
CA THR A 264 56.85 -5.93 21.92
C THR A 264 57.81 -5.36 22.97
N LYS A 265 58.76 -4.52 22.52
CA LYS A 265 59.76 -3.83 23.36
C LYS A 265 60.66 -4.79 24.14
N MET A 266 61.05 -5.88 23.48
CA MET A 266 61.96 -6.86 24.07
C MET A 266 63.36 -6.30 24.37
N ASP A 267 63.76 -5.26 23.65
CA ASP A 267 64.98 -4.47 23.86
C ASP A 267 65.08 -3.79 25.23
N LEU A 268 63.94 -3.59 25.90
CA LEU A 268 63.91 -3.08 27.26
C LEU A 268 64.12 -4.17 28.32
N VAL A 269 64.28 -5.44 27.93
CA VAL A 269 64.72 -6.50 28.83
C VAL A 269 66.25 -6.45 28.89
N ALA A 270 66.81 -6.32 30.09
CA ALA A 270 68.26 -6.26 30.28
C ALA A 270 68.97 -7.45 29.60
N GLY A 271 70.01 -7.14 28.81
CA GLY A 271 70.82 -8.10 28.07
C GLY A 271 70.32 -8.47 26.66
N PHE A 272 69.19 -7.94 26.20
CA PHE A 272 68.67 -8.26 24.85
C PHE A 272 69.63 -7.85 23.72
N ASN A 273 70.13 -6.61 23.75
CA ASN A 273 70.94 -6.07 22.66
C ASN A 273 72.28 -6.79 22.56
N GLU A 274 72.88 -7.10 23.71
CA GLU A 274 74.13 -7.85 23.81
C GLU A 274 73.93 -9.30 23.34
N PHE A 275 72.79 -9.92 23.68
CA PHE A 275 72.49 -11.30 23.31
C PHE A 275 72.23 -11.50 21.80
N PHE A 276 71.70 -10.49 21.11
CA PHE A 276 71.38 -10.58 19.69
C PHE A 276 72.27 -9.71 18.78
N ALA A 277 73.35 -9.14 19.34
CA ALA A 277 74.29 -8.29 18.62
C ALA A 277 74.93 -8.99 17.40
N ASP A 278 75.14 -10.32 17.51
CA ASP A 278 75.78 -11.18 16.51
C ASP A 278 74.89 -11.50 15.29
N LEU A 279 73.58 -11.19 15.35
CA LEU A 279 72.66 -11.55 14.28
C LEU A 279 72.88 -10.76 12.99
N SER A 280 72.94 -11.49 11.87
CA SER A 280 72.85 -10.95 10.51
C SER A 280 71.46 -10.36 10.22
N LYS A 281 71.34 -9.59 9.13
CA LYS A 281 70.06 -8.97 8.74
C LYS A 281 68.98 -10.03 8.49
N GLU A 282 69.32 -11.14 7.84
CA GLU A 282 68.42 -12.24 7.54
C GLU A 282 67.95 -12.94 8.82
N GLU A 283 68.87 -13.20 9.77
CA GLU A 283 68.53 -13.84 11.04
C GLU A 283 67.69 -12.93 11.96
N ARG A 284 67.89 -11.61 11.89
CA ARG A 284 67.00 -10.64 12.57
C ARG A 284 65.59 -10.69 12.02
N GLU A 285 65.37 -11.13 10.78
CA GLU A 285 64.03 -11.28 10.22
C GLU A 285 63.38 -12.61 10.62
N GLU A 286 64.08 -13.56 11.25
CA GLU A 286 63.52 -14.87 11.65
C GLU A 286 62.39 -14.77 12.68
N LEU A 287 61.69 -15.88 12.90
CA LEU A 287 60.58 -15.94 13.82
C LEU A 287 61.09 -16.22 15.24
N PHE A 288 60.75 -15.34 16.19
CA PHE A 288 61.03 -15.58 17.59
C PHE A 288 59.74 -15.69 18.41
N GLY A 289 59.43 -16.92 18.81
CA GLY A 289 58.16 -17.29 19.46
C GLY A 289 57.71 -18.69 19.05
N PHE A 290 56.41 -18.96 19.18
CA PHE A 290 55.83 -20.27 18.86
C PHE A 290 54.37 -20.17 18.43
N MET A 291 53.93 -21.20 17.70
CA MET A 291 52.57 -21.36 17.20
C MET A 291 51.85 -22.48 17.95
N PHE A 292 50.54 -22.32 18.09
CA PHE A 292 49.67 -23.27 18.75
C PHE A 292 48.97 -24.21 17.74
N PRO A 293 48.61 -25.45 18.14
CA PRO A 293 47.69 -26.29 17.36
C PRO A 293 46.29 -25.66 17.29
N ARG A 294 45.41 -26.14 16.40
CA ARG A 294 44.08 -25.53 16.19
C ARG A 294 43.09 -25.87 17.30
N GLU A 295 43.13 -27.09 17.80
CA GLU A 295 42.26 -27.60 18.85
C GLU A 295 43.09 -28.49 19.77
N VAL A 296 42.75 -28.49 21.06
CA VAL A 296 43.39 -29.30 22.12
C VAL A 296 42.28 -29.77 23.04
N ASP A 297 42.39 -31.01 23.52
CA ASP A 297 41.46 -31.61 24.47
C ASP A 297 41.84 -31.20 25.90
N ASP A 298 41.60 -29.92 26.25
CA ASP A 298 41.88 -29.33 27.56
C ASP A 298 40.85 -28.22 27.87
N GLU A 299 40.35 -28.18 29.10
CA GLU A 299 39.38 -27.18 29.57
C GLU A 299 39.91 -25.74 29.51
N ARG A 300 41.22 -25.53 29.69
CA ARG A 300 41.86 -24.20 29.53
C ARG A 300 42.12 -23.86 28.05
N GLY A 301 41.81 -24.79 27.14
CA GLY A 301 42.08 -24.68 25.73
C GLY A 301 43.57 -24.61 25.41
N VAL A 302 43.88 -24.01 24.26
CA VAL A 302 45.24 -24.05 23.70
C VAL A 302 46.28 -23.26 24.53
N ILE A 303 45.83 -22.38 25.42
CA ILE A 303 46.68 -21.60 26.32
C ILE A 303 47.41 -22.49 27.33
N SER A 304 46.87 -23.66 27.70
CA SER A 304 47.55 -24.55 28.66
C SER A 304 48.93 -25.01 28.18
N LEU A 305 49.17 -24.99 26.87
CA LEU A 305 50.45 -25.30 26.25
C LEU A 305 51.49 -24.17 26.37
N PHE A 306 51.10 -22.95 26.76
CA PHE A 306 51.99 -21.78 26.80
C PHE A 306 53.25 -22.04 27.63
N ASN A 307 53.12 -22.52 28.87
CA ASN A 307 54.27 -22.77 29.75
C ASN A 307 55.25 -23.77 29.14
N LYS A 308 54.74 -24.81 28.46
CA LYS A 308 55.56 -25.83 27.80
C LYS A 308 56.34 -25.24 26.62
N GLU A 309 55.64 -24.54 25.73
CA GLU A 309 56.25 -23.94 24.52
C GLU A 309 57.21 -22.80 24.86
N PHE A 310 56.89 -21.98 25.87
CA PHE A 310 57.77 -20.92 26.37
C PHE A 310 59.03 -21.49 27.02
N HIS A 311 58.91 -22.57 27.79
CA HIS A 311 60.07 -23.26 28.33
C HIS A 311 60.98 -23.82 27.23
N GLY A 312 60.42 -24.46 26.21
CA GLY A 312 61.20 -24.94 25.06
C GLY A 312 61.87 -23.81 24.27
N MET A 313 61.30 -22.60 24.27
CA MET A 313 61.96 -21.41 23.73
C MET A 313 63.15 -20.97 24.60
N LEU A 314 63.00 -20.97 25.93
CA LEU A 314 64.08 -20.67 26.86
C LEU A 314 65.25 -21.66 26.73
N GLU A 315 64.98 -22.95 26.55
CA GLU A 315 66.04 -23.96 26.31
C GLU A 315 66.86 -23.64 25.05
N ARG A 316 66.21 -23.14 23.98
CA ARG A 316 66.91 -22.70 22.77
C ARG A 316 67.78 -21.46 23.02
N LEU A 317 67.32 -20.55 23.89
CA LEU A 317 68.12 -19.40 24.31
C LEU A 317 69.31 -19.83 25.18
N ASP A 318 69.11 -20.73 26.14
CA ASP A 318 70.18 -21.26 26.98
C ASP A 318 71.27 -21.96 26.13
N ALA A 319 70.87 -22.76 25.14
CA ALA A 319 71.80 -23.40 24.20
C ALA A 319 72.55 -22.38 23.31
N ARG A 320 71.90 -21.27 22.94
CA ARG A 320 72.54 -20.19 22.19
C ARG A 320 73.47 -19.34 23.05
N MET A 321 73.07 -19.05 24.29
CA MET A 321 73.85 -18.31 25.28
C MET A 321 75.25 -18.90 25.42
N LEU A 322 75.34 -20.23 25.54
CA LEU A 322 76.62 -20.94 25.64
C LEU A 322 77.54 -20.66 24.45
N ARG A 323 77.00 -20.57 23.23
CA ARG A 323 77.78 -20.26 22.01
C ARG A 323 78.24 -18.80 21.98
N ILE A 324 77.38 -17.85 22.37
CA ILE A 324 77.74 -16.42 22.39
C ILE A 324 78.81 -16.16 23.45
N LEU A 325 78.68 -16.78 24.64
CA LEU A 325 79.66 -16.69 25.72
C LEU A 325 81.01 -17.34 25.38
N GLU A 326 81.11 -18.19 24.36
CA GLU A 326 82.39 -18.72 23.90
C GLU A 326 83.21 -17.64 23.17
N THR A 327 82.54 -16.71 22.49
CA THR A 327 83.17 -15.72 21.59
C THR A 327 83.23 -14.30 22.14
N GLU A 328 82.46 -13.96 23.17
CA GLU A 328 82.42 -12.60 23.75
C GLU A 328 83.45 -12.44 24.88
N ASP A 329 84.40 -11.50 24.75
CA ASP A 329 85.47 -11.31 25.73
C ASP A 329 85.13 -10.29 26.84
N ASP A 330 84.17 -9.39 26.59
CA ASP A 330 83.79 -8.32 27.53
C ASP A 330 82.99 -8.88 28.72
N LEU A 331 83.56 -8.79 29.93
CA LEU A 331 82.95 -9.32 31.15
C LEU A 331 81.57 -8.71 31.49
N GLU A 332 81.37 -7.42 31.20
CA GLU A 332 80.09 -6.75 31.46
C GLU A 332 79.02 -7.27 30.49
N LYS A 333 79.35 -7.38 29.20
CA LYS A 333 78.46 -7.97 28.19
C LYS A 333 78.18 -9.45 28.46
N ARG A 334 79.20 -10.24 28.82
CA ARG A 334 79.03 -11.65 29.20
C ARG A 334 78.04 -11.81 30.35
N THR A 335 78.07 -10.90 31.33
CA THR A 335 77.12 -10.89 32.45
C THR A 335 75.70 -10.64 31.96
N LEU A 336 75.50 -9.61 31.13
CA LEU A 336 74.20 -9.28 30.54
C LEU A 336 73.64 -10.40 29.63
N ILE A 337 74.50 -11.00 28.80
CA ILE A 337 74.16 -12.15 27.94
C ILE A 337 73.74 -13.36 28.78
N PHE A 338 74.43 -13.61 29.89
CA PHE A 338 74.11 -14.69 30.82
C PHE A 338 72.81 -14.48 31.59
N GLU A 339 72.48 -13.23 31.90
CA GLU A 339 71.25 -12.88 32.62
C GLU A 339 70.01 -12.87 31.73
N PHE A 340 70.14 -12.55 30.44
CA PHE A 340 69.00 -12.36 29.55
C PHE A 340 67.99 -13.53 29.52
N PRO A 341 68.38 -14.82 29.33
CA PRO A 341 67.43 -15.93 29.40
C PRO A 341 66.73 -16.04 30.76
N LYS A 342 67.43 -15.71 31.85
CA LYS A 342 66.86 -15.72 33.21
C LYS A 342 65.87 -14.59 33.43
N GLN A 343 66.15 -13.39 32.90
CA GLN A 343 65.22 -12.26 32.93
C GLN A 343 63.89 -12.64 32.26
N LEU A 344 63.93 -13.33 31.12
CA LEU A 344 62.72 -13.83 30.45
C LEU A 344 62.01 -14.94 31.23
N ARG A 345 62.76 -15.82 31.89
CA ARG A 345 62.19 -16.87 32.74
C ARG A 345 61.34 -16.31 33.88
N VAL A 346 61.76 -15.19 34.49
CA VAL A 346 60.97 -14.49 35.54
C VAL A 346 59.64 -13.98 34.99
N LEU A 347 59.54 -13.67 33.70
CA LEU A 347 58.30 -13.21 33.07
C LEU A 347 57.34 -14.33 32.71
N GLN A 348 57.79 -15.58 32.69
CA GLN A 348 56.98 -16.71 32.25
C GLN A 348 55.66 -16.81 33.03
N ALA A 349 55.71 -16.82 34.36
CA ALA A 349 54.50 -16.91 35.20
C ALA A 349 53.58 -15.69 35.01
N ASN A 350 54.17 -14.49 34.86
CA ASN A 350 53.42 -13.26 34.68
C ASN A 350 52.70 -13.19 33.32
N LEU A 351 53.32 -13.75 32.28
CA LEU A 351 52.76 -13.86 30.93
C LEU A 351 51.71 -14.97 30.85
N ASP A 352 51.92 -16.09 31.53
CA ASP A 352 50.95 -17.20 31.60
C ASP A 352 49.63 -16.75 32.25
N GLU A 353 49.70 -16.06 33.40
CA GLU A 353 48.53 -15.48 34.07
C GLU A 353 47.83 -14.47 33.17
N PHE A 354 48.59 -13.57 32.53
CA PHE A 354 48.05 -12.53 31.65
C PHE A 354 47.35 -13.09 30.42
N LEU A 355 47.96 -14.07 29.74
CA LEU A 355 47.38 -14.73 28.56
C LEU A 355 46.18 -15.59 28.93
N SER A 356 46.25 -16.31 30.06
CA SER A 356 45.13 -17.09 30.58
C SER A 356 43.92 -16.21 30.85
N GLU A 357 44.11 -15.02 31.40
CA GLU A 357 42.99 -14.10 31.65
C GLU A 357 42.35 -13.56 30.35
N ILE A 358 43.15 -13.31 29.30
CA ILE A 358 42.63 -12.84 27.99
C ILE A 358 41.80 -13.94 27.30
N PHE A 359 42.28 -15.18 27.32
CA PHE A 359 41.79 -16.25 26.45
C PHE A 359 41.03 -17.36 27.21
N ALA A 360 40.76 -17.20 28.50
CA ALA A 360 39.96 -18.14 29.29
C ALA A 360 38.60 -18.42 28.62
N GLN A 361 38.27 -19.70 28.45
CA GLN A 361 37.00 -20.15 27.89
C GLN A 361 35.84 -19.86 28.86
N ASN A 362 34.70 -19.45 28.32
CA ASN A 362 33.46 -19.22 29.05
C ASN A 362 32.34 -19.97 28.34
N THR A 363 31.52 -20.73 29.05
CA THR A 363 30.39 -21.52 28.48
C THR A 363 29.40 -20.65 27.69
N PHE A 364 29.32 -19.37 28.01
CA PHE A 364 28.43 -18.41 27.36
C PHE A 364 29.07 -17.70 26.16
N GLU A 365 30.32 -18.00 25.82
CA GLU A 365 31.08 -17.31 24.77
C GLU A 365 31.73 -18.31 23.80
N GLU A 366 31.86 -17.91 22.53
CA GLU A 366 32.60 -18.73 21.57
C GLU A 366 34.13 -18.64 21.83
N PRO A 367 34.86 -19.78 21.83
CA PRO A 367 36.28 -19.83 22.14
C PRO A 367 37.11 -18.94 21.20
N ALA A 368 38.19 -18.36 21.72
CA ALA A 368 39.11 -17.52 20.96
C ALA A 368 40.16 -18.35 20.23
N LEU A 369 40.30 -18.12 18.92
CA LEU A 369 41.24 -18.83 18.07
C LEU A 369 42.63 -18.18 18.17
N ILE A 370 43.30 -18.33 19.31
CA ILE A 370 44.70 -17.92 19.46
C ILE A 370 45.60 -18.81 18.61
N ARG A 371 46.49 -18.21 17.80
CA ARG A 371 47.37 -18.93 16.86
C ARG A 371 48.82 -19.00 17.29
N GLY A 372 49.33 -18.02 18.04
CA GLY A 372 50.70 -18.02 18.52
C GLY A 372 51.07 -16.78 19.34
N VAL A 373 52.22 -16.86 20.00
CA VAL A 373 52.82 -15.80 20.82
C VAL A 373 54.24 -15.54 20.30
N PHE A 374 54.55 -14.27 20.02
CA PHE A 374 55.79 -13.84 19.38
C PHE A 374 56.44 -12.70 20.13
N LEU A 375 57.76 -12.72 20.24
CA LEU A 375 58.56 -11.71 20.92
C LEU A 375 59.35 -10.91 19.90
N LEU A 376 59.29 -9.58 19.98
CA LEU A 376 59.86 -8.70 18.96
C LEU A 376 60.32 -7.35 19.52
N SER A 377 61.25 -6.73 18.80
CA SER A 377 61.74 -5.37 19.06
C SER A 377 61.77 -4.59 17.75
N SER A 378 61.29 -3.35 17.78
CA SER A 378 61.16 -2.51 16.57
C SER A 378 62.14 -1.35 16.54
N VAL A 379 62.39 -0.73 17.69
CA VAL A 379 63.30 0.40 17.89
C VAL A 379 63.90 0.23 19.27
N GLN A 380 65.22 0.44 19.39
CA GLN A 380 65.93 0.32 20.67
C GLN A 380 66.06 1.71 21.32
N GLU A 381 65.01 2.15 22.02
CA GLU A 381 64.92 3.45 22.70
C GLU A 381 64.50 3.27 24.17
N GLY A 382 65.22 3.88 25.11
CA GLY A 382 64.93 3.87 26.54
C GLY A 382 65.99 3.18 27.40
N ILE A 383 65.76 3.15 28.72
CA ILE A 383 66.64 2.47 29.69
C ILE A 383 66.07 1.06 29.93
N PRO A 384 66.85 -0.02 29.70
CA PRO A 384 66.42 -1.39 29.98
C PRO A 384 66.05 -1.60 31.46
N VAL A 385 65.10 -2.50 31.71
CA VAL A 385 64.64 -2.88 33.05
C VAL A 385 65.31 -4.19 33.44
N ASP A 386 66.03 -4.18 34.55
CA ASP A 386 66.64 -5.37 35.17
C ASP A 386 65.82 -5.77 36.42
N ARG A 387 65.13 -6.92 36.34
CA ARG A 387 64.26 -7.39 37.43
C ARG A 387 65.01 -8.24 38.45
N LEU A 388 65.97 -9.06 38.00
CA LEU A 388 66.79 -9.93 38.87
C LEU A 388 67.61 -9.12 39.86
N MET A 389 68.20 -8.00 39.43
CA MET A 389 68.91 -7.11 40.36
C MET A 389 67.94 -6.29 41.23
N SER A 390 66.76 -5.93 40.73
CA SER A 390 65.75 -5.22 41.55
C SER A 390 65.17 -6.05 42.71
N GLU A 391 64.98 -7.37 42.51
CA GLU A 391 64.48 -8.28 43.54
C GLU A 391 65.59 -8.68 44.54
N SER A 392 66.87 -8.75 44.10
CA SER A 392 68.01 -9.11 44.97
C SER A 392 68.62 -7.93 45.74
N THR A 393 68.57 -6.70 45.20
CA THR A 393 69.13 -5.50 45.86
C THR A 393 68.35 -5.03 47.08
N ASN A 394 67.07 -5.42 47.23
CA ASN A 394 66.28 -5.10 48.41
C ASN A 394 66.69 -5.89 49.68
N GLY A 395 67.63 -6.84 49.60
CA GLY A 395 68.08 -7.63 50.74
C GLY A 395 69.60 -7.69 51.01
N LEU A 396 70.47 -7.39 50.03
CA LEU A 396 71.90 -7.73 50.11
C LEU A 396 72.89 -6.57 49.86
N GLY A 397 72.43 -5.35 49.53
CA GLY A 397 73.29 -4.15 49.46
C GLY A 397 74.36 -4.12 48.36
N LEU A 398 74.25 -4.97 47.32
CA LEU A 398 75.18 -5.00 46.19
C LEU A 398 74.85 -3.90 45.15
N GLY A 399 75.88 -3.33 44.52
CA GLY A 399 75.75 -2.23 43.55
C GLY A 399 75.14 -2.68 42.20
N ARG A 400 74.41 -1.78 41.54
CA ARG A 400 73.82 -2.02 40.19
C ARG A 400 74.90 -1.91 39.11
N LEU A 401 74.90 -2.83 38.15
CA LEU A 401 75.65 -2.67 36.90
C LEU A 401 75.08 -1.48 36.10
N PRO A 402 75.93 -0.60 35.53
CA PRO A 402 75.47 0.48 34.67
C PRO A 402 74.93 -0.09 33.36
N LEU A 403 73.61 -0.07 33.18
CA LEU A 403 72.97 -0.41 31.90
C LEU A 403 73.26 0.72 30.90
N ALA A 404 73.82 0.36 29.73
CA ALA A 404 74.08 1.32 28.67
C ALA A 404 72.77 1.95 28.15
N THR A 405 72.71 3.28 28.09
CA THR A 405 71.63 3.97 27.37
C THR A 405 71.83 3.82 25.88
N ASN A 406 70.94 3.07 25.23
CA ASN A 406 70.97 2.89 23.78
C ASN A 406 70.59 4.21 23.09
N VAL A 407 71.47 4.73 22.22
CA VAL A 407 71.22 5.92 21.42
C VAL A 407 70.88 5.50 19.99
N ASN A 408 69.60 5.62 19.63
CA ASN A 408 69.05 5.62 18.27
C ASN A 408 69.58 4.57 17.27
N SER A 409 69.57 3.27 17.63
CA SER A 409 69.59 2.20 16.62
C SER A 409 68.17 1.78 16.27
N SER A 410 67.79 1.89 14.99
CA SER A 410 66.45 1.55 14.47
C SER A 410 66.42 0.19 13.77
N HIS A 411 66.96 -0.85 14.41
CA HIS A 411 66.91 -2.20 13.85
C HIS A 411 65.65 -2.92 14.29
N SER A 412 64.93 -3.53 13.34
CA SER A 412 63.82 -4.41 13.65
C SER A 412 64.31 -5.85 13.85
N TYR A 413 63.87 -6.45 14.95
CA TYR A 413 64.12 -7.84 15.32
C TYR A 413 62.79 -8.60 15.33
N PHE A 414 62.77 -9.67 14.55
CA PHE A 414 61.75 -10.71 14.47
C PHE A 414 60.35 -10.27 13.96
N VAL A 415 60.29 -9.18 13.18
CA VAL A 415 59.00 -8.61 12.71
C VAL A 415 58.59 -9.09 11.31
N LYS A 416 59.49 -9.05 10.31
CA LYS A 416 59.10 -9.19 8.89
C LYS A 416 58.56 -10.56 8.52
N ASN A 417 59.29 -11.66 8.81
CA ASN A 417 58.82 -12.99 8.45
C ASN A 417 57.58 -13.41 9.25
N LEU A 418 57.34 -12.84 10.43
CA LEU A 418 56.11 -13.07 11.18
C LEU A 418 54.87 -12.66 10.37
N PHE A 419 54.86 -11.45 9.81
CA PHE A 419 53.75 -11.00 8.97
C PHE A 419 53.65 -11.82 7.67
N GLU A 420 54.75 -11.96 6.93
CA GLU A 420 54.71 -12.56 5.59
C GLU A 420 54.55 -14.09 5.58
N ARG A 421 55.19 -14.80 6.51
CA ARG A 421 55.22 -16.27 6.52
C ARG A 421 54.17 -16.89 7.41
N VAL A 422 53.67 -16.18 8.43
CA VAL A 422 52.68 -16.70 9.39
C VAL A 422 51.34 -16.01 9.20
N ILE A 423 51.24 -14.73 9.57
CA ILE A 423 49.96 -14.02 9.72
C ILE A 423 49.18 -13.98 8.39
N PHE A 424 49.82 -13.56 7.29
CA PHE A 424 49.17 -13.41 5.98
C PHE A 424 48.84 -14.73 5.29
N LYS A 425 49.59 -15.81 5.58
CA LYS A 425 49.31 -17.13 5.01
C LYS A 425 48.04 -17.77 5.58
N GLU A 426 47.68 -17.43 6.82
CA GLU A 426 46.48 -17.94 7.50
C GLU A 426 45.19 -17.13 7.21
N GLN A 427 45.19 -16.29 6.15
CA GLN A 427 44.08 -15.40 5.78
C GLN A 427 42.69 -16.04 5.59
N LEU A 428 42.60 -17.35 5.33
CA LEU A 428 41.34 -18.07 5.08
C LEU A 428 40.77 -18.78 6.32
N LEU A 429 41.43 -18.69 7.47
CA LEU A 429 40.95 -19.32 8.71
C LEU A 429 39.71 -18.63 9.29
N GLY A 430 39.45 -17.37 8.93
CA GLY A 430 38.26 -16.65 9.36
C GLY A 430 36.96 -17.19 8.72
N THR A 431 35.92 -17.36 9.53
CA THR A 431 34.59 -17.79 9.06
C THR A 431 33.89 -16.68 8.26
N VAL A 432 32.94 -17.05 7.41
CA VAL A 432 32.08 -16.08 6.69
C VAL A 432 30.94 -15.67 7.61
N ASN A 433 30.52 -14.40 7.55
CA ASN A 433 29.41 -13.87 8.32
C ASN A 433 28.15 -14.77 8.23
N ARG A 434 27.67 -15.26 9.39
CA ARG A 434 26.59 -16.27 9.51
C ARG A 434 25.25 -15.83 8.91
N HIS A 435 24.92 -14.53 8.92
CA HIS A 435 23.63 -14.03 8.46
C HIS A 435 23.47 -14.20 6.93
N TYR A 436 24.56 -14.03 6.18
CA TYR A 436 24.59 -14.14 4.72
C TYR A 436 24.41 -15.59 4.24
N GLN A 437 24.98 -16.56 4.93
CA GLN A 437 24.90 -17.98 4.54
C GLN A 437 23.48 -18.55 4.64
N LYS A 438 22.72 -18.23 5.71
CA LYS A 438 21.37 -18.78 5.92
C LYS A 438 20.36 -18.29 4.87
N GLN A 439 20.41 -17.02 4.49
CA GLN A 439 19.45 -16.44 3.54
C GLN A 439 19.57 -17.02 2.13
N SER A 440 20.77 -17.40 1.70
CA SER A 440 20.98 -17.95 0.35
C SER A 440 20.62 -19.43 0.21
N GLY A 441 20.51 -20.19 1.30
CA GLY A 441 20.19 -21.62 1.29
C GLY A 441 18.71 -21.91 1.00
N TRP A 442 17.82 -21.27 1.74
CA TRP A 442 16.36 -21.49 1.66
C TRP A 442 15.78 -21.18 0.27
N MET A 443 16.30 -20.16 -0.41
CA MET A 443 15.79 -19.73 -1.71
C MET A 443 16.08 -20.74 -2.84
N ARG A 444 17.12 -21.58 -2.70
CA ARG A 444 17.46 -22.60 -3.70
C ARG A 444 16.54 -23.82 -3.61
N THR A 445 16.18 -24.24 -2.40
CA THR A 445 15.36 -25.44 -2.16
C THR A 445 13.93 -25.27 -2.70
N GLY A 446 13.32 -24.09 -2.56
CA GLY A 446 11.95 -23.85 -3.00
C GLY A 446 11.73 -24.00 -4.52
N ILE A 447 12.74 -23.64 -5.34
CA ILE A 447 12.63 -23.70 -6.81
C ILE A 447 12.62 -25.14 -7.32
N TYR A 448 13.41 -26.03 -6.71
CA TYR A 448 13.51 -27.42 -7.15
C TYR A 448 12.22 -28.21 -6.90
N VAL A 449 11.54 -27.98 -5.77
CA VAL A 449 10.30 -28.69 -5.42
C VAL A 449 9.16 -28.36 -6.39
N GLY A 450 9.05 -27.11 -6.83
CA GLY A 450 7.98 -26.69 -7.76
C GLY A 450 8.07 -27.35 -9.14
N CYS A 451 9.28 -27.59 -9.66
CA CYS A 451 9.47 -28.16 -11.00
C CYS A 451 9.05 -29.64 -11.06
N VAL A 452 9.30 -30.40 -9.99
CA VAL A 452 8.98 -31.84 -9.94
C VAL A 452 7.47 -32.08 -9.94
N GLY A 453 6.70 -31.24 -9.25
CA GLY A 453 5.24 -31.38 -9.16
C GLY A 453 4.53 -31.31 -10.51
N VAL A 454 4.96 -30.42 -11.40
CA VAL A 454 4.31 -30.21 -12.71
C VAL A 454 4.49 -31.42 -13.64
N LEU A 455 5.66 -32.05 -13.62
CA LEU A 455 5.99 -33.14 -14.55
C LEU A 455 5.18 -34.43 -14.27
N VAL A 456 4.92 -34.73 -13.00
CA VAL A 456 4.15 -35.91 -12.59
C VAL A 456 2.68 -35.78 -13.02
N GLY A 457 2.09 -34.58 -12.86
CA GLY A 457 0.68 -34.35 -13.21
C GLY A 457 0.38 -34.57 -14.70
N ALA A 458 1.25 -34.10 -15.59
CA ALA A 458 1.04 -34.22 -17.04
C ALA A 458 1.05 -35.68 -17.52
N SER A 459 1.93 -36.52 -16.94
CA SER A 459 2.10 -37.92 -17.38
C SER A 459 0.88 -38.81 -17.06
N ALA A 460 0.18 -38.54 -15.94
CA ALA A 460 -0.99 -39.32 -15.55
C ALA A 460 -2.20 -39.13 -16.50
N LEU A 461 -2.37 -37.93 -17.05
CA LEU A 461 -3.49 -37.61 -17.95
C LEU A 461 -3.39 -38.35 -19.30
N TRP A 462 -2.18 -38.55 -19.83
CA TRP A 462 -1.97 -39.30 -21.08
C TRP A 462 -2.36 -40.77 -20.98
N PHE A 463 -2.07 -41.42 -19.85
CA PHE A 463 -2.35 -42.84 -19.67
C PHE A 463 -3.85 -43.15 -19.72
N LEU A 464 -4.68 -42.31 -19.12
CA LEU A 464 -6.15 -42.50 -19.06
C LEU A 464 -6.81 -42.36 -20.44
N SER A 465 -6.30 -41.48 -21.31
CA SER A 465 -6.86 -41.29 -22.66
C SER A 465 -6.64 -42.52 -23.57
N TYR A 466 -5.50 -43.20 -23.43
CA TYR A 466 -5.17 -44.37 -24.24
C TYR A 466 -6.14 -45.55 -24.02
N GLN A 467 -6.43 -45.89 -22.76
CA GLN A 467 -7.18 -47.10 -22.40
C GLN A 467 -8.63 -47.09 -22.93
N TRP A 468 -9.26 -45.92 -22.98
CA TRP A 468 -10.66 -45.80 -23.42
C TRP A 468 -10.85 -46.06 -24.92
N ASN A 469 -9.95 -45.53 -25.75
CA ASN A 469 -10.06 -45.62 -27.21
C ASN A 469 -9.95 -47.07 -27.73
N SER A 470 -9.17 -47.91 -27.06
CA SER A 470 -9.01 -49.31 -27.47
C SER A 470 -10.29 -50.13 -27.28
N LYS A 471 -11.14 -49.82 -26.30
CA LYS A 471 -12.37 -50.59 -26.02
C LYS A 471 -13.45 -50.33 -27.06
N LEU A 472 -13.59 -49.07 -27.47
CA LEU A 472 -14.63 -48.62 -28.41
C LEU A 472 -14.60 -49.37 -29.74
N ILE A 473 -13.41 -49.61 -30.29
CA ILE A 473 -13.23 -50.24 -31.61
C ILE A 473 -13.71 -51.70 -31.62
N VAL A 474 -13.56 -52.42 -30.51
CA VAL A 474 -13.93 -53.83 -30.42
C VAL A 474 -15.44 -54.03 -30.48
N ASP A 475 -16.20 -53.16 -29.82
CA ASP A 475 -17.65 -53.32 -29.70
C ASP A 475 -18.40 -53.06 -31.02
N THR A 476 -17.96 -52.08 -31.83
CA THR A 476 -18.57 -51.74 -33.13
C THR A 476 -18.62 -52.92 -34.09
N ASN A 477 -17.51 -53.64 -34.24
CA ASN A 477 -17.39 -54.71 -35.21
C ASN A 477 -18.36 -55.88 -34.95
N SER A 478 -18.82 -56.06 -33.69
CA SER A 478 -19.74 -57.13 -33.36
C SER A 478 -21.17 -56.89 -33.82
N GLN A 479 -21.65 -55.65 -33.93
CA GLN A 479 -23.05 -55.35 -34.24
C GLN A 479 -23.36 -55.34 -35.74
N VAL A 480 -22.40 -54.92 -36.57
CA VAL A 480 -22.55 -54.86 -38.03
C VAL A 480 -22.87 -56.25 -38.60
N ASN A 481 -22.17 -57.29 -38.15
CA ASN A 481 -22.38 -58.68 -38.61
C ASN A 481 -23.81 -59.21 -38.36
N HIS A 482 -24.57 -58.63 -37.44
CA HIS A 482 -25.94 -59.07 -37.13
C HIS A 482 -26.99 -58.48 -38.08
N ILE A 483 -26.79 -57.25 -38.57
CA ILE A 483 -27.72 -56.55 -39.45
C ILE A 483 -27.69 -57.13 -40.87
N GLU A 484 -26.51 -57.49 -41.36
CA GLU A 484 -26.34 -58.11 -42.69
C GLU A 484 -27.13 -59.41 -42.84
N ALA A 485 -27.30 -60.18 -41.75
CA ALA A 485 -28.06 -61.44 -41.77
C ALA A 485 -29.59 -61.22 -41.90
N MET A 486 -30.14 -60.06 -41.51
CA MET A 486 -31.58 -59.76 -41.59
C MET A 486 -32.01 -59.23 -42.97
N ILE A 487 -31.16 -58.44 -43.61
CA ILE A 487 -31.46 -57.82 -44.92
C ILE A 487 -31.49 -58.87 -46.05
N GLY A 488 -30.78 -59.99 -45.91
CA GLY A 488 -30.74 -61.05 -46.92
C GLY A 488 -32.02 -61.88 -47.10
N ALA A 489 -33.08 -61.65 -46.30
CA ALA A 489 -34.27 -62.52 -46.25
C ALA A 489 -35.58 -61.93 -46.82
N GLU A 490 -35.86 -60.61 -46.80
CA GLU A 490 -37.09 -59.97 -47.35
C GLU A 490 -36.95 -58.42 -47.40
N SER A 491 -37.59 -57.71 -48.37
CA SER A 491 -37.27 -56.32 -48.80
C SER A 491 -38.27 -55.19 -48.39
N LEU A 492 -37.79 -53.94 -48.30
CA LEU A 492 -38.52 -52.68 -47.94
C LEU A 492 -39.68 -52.28 -48.93
N ASP A 493 -40.95 -52.57 -48.60
CA ASP A 493 -42.16 -52.17 -49.39
C ASP A 493 -43.23 -51.46 -48.51
N PHE A 494 -43.66 -50.24 -48.88
CA PHE A 494 -44.58 -49.39 -48.10
C PHE A 494 -46.03 -49.37 -48.60
N GLU A 495 -46.32 -49.90 -49.80
CA GLU A 495 -47.70 -49.93 -50.31
C GLU A 495 -48.49 -51.10 -49.72
N SER A 496 -47.83 -52.25 -49.50
CA SER A 496 -48.48 -53.47 -48.98
C SER A 496 -48.35 -53.65 -47.47
N ASP A 497 -47.23 -53.27 -46.84
CA ASP A 497 -46.99 -53.43 -45.40
C ASP A 497 -46.08 -52.34 -44.79
N VAL A 498 -46.71 -51.25 -44.36
CA VAL A 498 -46.03 -50.11 -43.70
C VAL A 498 -45.34 -50.50 -42.38
N ILE A 499 -45.74 -51.58 -41.70
CA ILE A 499 -45.24 -51.90 -40.35
C ILE A 499 -43.86 -52.59 -40.42
N SER A 500 -43.71 -53.58 -41.29
CA SER A 500 -42.47 -54.35 -41.45
C SER A 500 -41.32 -53.49 -41.98
N ALA A 501 -41.62 -52.61 -42.95
CA ALA A 501 -40.63 -51.70 -43.54
C ALA A 501 -40.01 -50.72 -42.50
N VAL A 502 -40.81 -50.29 -41.53
CA VAL A 502 -40.37 -49.37 -40.47
C VAL A 502 -39.45 -50.07 -39.44
N ASP A 503 -39.63 -51.37 -39.13
CA ASP A 503 -38.75 -52.10 -38.19
C ASP A 503 -37.31 -52.26 -38.69
N THR A 504 -37.15 -52.48 -40.00
CA THR A 504 -35.84 -52.63 -40.61
C THR A 504 -35.03 -51.33 -40.53
N LEU A 505 -35.68 -50.18 -40.74
CA LEU A 505 -35.05 -48.86 -40.62
C LEU A 505 -34.56 -48.56 -39.19
N ASP A 506 -35.28 -49.01 -38.16
CA ASP A 506 -34.92 -48.76 -36.76
C ASP A 506 -33.60 -49.43 -36.35
N LYS A 507 -33.33 -50.66 -36.82
CA LYS A 507 -32.12 -51.42 -36.45
C LYS A 507 -30.84 -50.83 -37.04
N ILE A 508 -30.89 -50.31 -38.27
CA ILE A 508 -29.74 -49.68 -38.93
C ILE A 508 -29.33 -48.40 -38.19
N MET A 509 -30.30 -47.66 -37.65
CA MET A 509 -30.06 -46.43 -36.88
C MET A 509 -29.29 -46.63 -35.55
N MET A 510 -29.25 -47.85 -34.98
CA MET A 510 -28.76 -48.12 -33.60
C MET A 510 -27.30 -48.60 -33.44
N LEU A 511 -26.50 -48.68 -34.51
CA LEU A 511 -25.09 -49.12 -34.46
C LEU A 511 -24.19 -48.30 -33.48
N PRO A 512 -23.02 -48.79 -33.00
CA PRO A 512 -22.19 -48.09 -32.01
C PRO A 512 -21.64 -46.76 -32.54
N LEU A 513 -21.91 -45.68 -31.79
CA LEU A 513 -21.72 -44.28 -32.22
C LEU A 513 -22.52 -43.87 -33.48
N GLY A 514 -23.54 -44.63 -33.89
CA GLY A 514 -24.56 -44.21 -34.86
C GLY A 514 -25.58 -43.23 -34.27
N LYS A 515 -26.50 -42.72 -35.11
CA LYS A 515 -27.40 -41.59 -34.82
C LYS A 515 -28.20 -41.72 -33.52
N ASN A 516 -28.49 -42.94 -33.04
CA ASN A 516 -29.19 -43.18 -31.77
C ASN A 516 -28.47 -44.18 -30.84
N SER A 517 -27.13 -44.17 -30.83
CA SER A 517 -26.32 -45.12 -30.06
C SER A 517 -26.25 -44.84 -28.56
N LYS A 518 -26.08 -45.89 -27.74
CA LYS A 518 -25.90 -45.80 -26.28
C LYS A 518 -24.46 -45.51 -25.81
N TYR A 519 -23.50 -45.39 -26.72
CA TYR A 519 -22.11 -45.05 -26.39
C TYR A 519 -21.97 -43.54 -26.11
N GLY A 520 -21.85 -43.16 -24.84
CA GLY A 520 -21.86 -41.75 -24.40
C GLY A 520 -20.68 -40.91 -24.90
N HIS A 521 -20.96 -39.67 -25.30
CA HIS A 521 -19.97 -38.72 -25.79
C HIS A 521 -19.24 -37.96 -24.65
N SER A 522 -17.99 -38.36 -24.42
CA SER A 522 -16.83 -37.60 -23.91
C SER A 522 -16.78 -37.02 -22.48
N ASP A 523 -15.81 -37.52 -21.70
CA ASP A 523 -15.15 -36.79 -20.60
C ASP A 523 -13.88 -36.11 -21.13
N ALA A 524 -13.54 -34.92 -20.64
CA ALA A 524 -12.34 -34.17 -21.05
C ALA A 524 -11.03 -34.97 -20.91
N VAL A 525 -10.97 -35.89 -19.94
CA VAL A 525 -9.83 -36.79 -19.71
C VAL A 525 -9.61 -37.76 -20.88
N LYS A 526 -10.68 -38.17 -21.57
CA LYS A 526 -10.61 -39.13 -22.69
C LYS A 526 -10.05 -38.50 -23.98
N LYS A 527 -10.03 -37.16 -24.07
CA LYS A 527 -9.60 -36.38 -25.26
C LYS A 527 -8.21 -35.76 -25.15
N PHE A 528 -7.40 -36.14 -24.15
CA PHE A 528 -6.05 -35.59 -23.97
C PHE A 528 -5.04 -36.19 -24.97
N GLY A 529 -5.23 -35.90 -26.28
CA GLY A 529 -4.29 -36.17 -27.37
C GLY A 529 -4.50 -37.46 -28.19
N LEU A 530 -5.28 -38.46 -27.75
CA LEU A 530 -5.29 -39.83 -28.34
C LEU A 530 -6.67 -40.38 -28.82
N TYR A 531 -7.66 -39.53 -29.13
CA TYR A 531 -9.06 -39.93 -29.41
C TYR A 531 -9.32 -40.54 -30.83
N GLN A 532 -10.15 -41.59 -30.97
CA GLN A 532 -10.49 -42.30 -32.24
C GLN A 532 -12.00 -42.41 -32.58
N GLY A 533 -12.91 -41.88 -31.76
CA GLY A 533 -14.35 -42.14 -31.91
C GLY A 533 -15.01 -41.60 -33.19
N ASP A 534 -14.48 -40.52 -33.77
CA ASP A 534 -15.12 -39.83 -34.90
C ASP A 534 -15.17 -40.70 -36.17
N LYS A 535 -14.13 -41.52 -36.40
CA LYS A 535 -14.05 -42.40 -37.57
C LYS A 535 -15.11 -43.51 -37.58
N VAL A 536 -15.46 -44.01 -36.40
CA VAL A 536 -16.42 -45.11 -36.24
C VAL A 536 -17.86 -44.63 -36.46
N SER A 537 -18.18 -43.43 -35.97
CA SER A 537 -19.51 -42.82 -36.09
C SER A 537 -19.91 -42.55 -37.55
N GLN A 538 -18.96 -42.09 -38.36
CA GLN A 538 -19.23 -41.71 -39.75
C GLN A 538 -19.73 -42.88 -40.61
N ALA A 539 -19.15 -44.07 -40.46
CA ALA A 539 -19.53 -45.25 -41.26
C ALA A 539 -20.95 -45.75 -40.95
N ALA A 540 -21.38 -45.69 -39.69
CA ALA A 540 -22.70 -46.16 -39.26
C ALA A 540 -23.84 -45.28 -39.80
N ASN A 541 -23.64 -43.97 -39.89
CA ASN A 541 -24.70 -43.03 -40.29
C ASN A 541 -25.01 -43.06 -41.80
N ASN A 542 -24.01 -43.33 -42.65
CA ASN A 542 -24.22 -43.36 -44.10
C ASN A 542 -25.19 -44.48 -44.53
N ALA A 543 -25.04 -45.69 -43.97
CA ALA A 543 -25.90 -46.83 -44.32
C ALA A 543 -27.40 -46.61 -44.02
N TYR A 544 -27.73 -45.78 -43.03
CA TYR A 544 -29.12 -45.45 -42.70
C TYR A 544 -29.74 -44.43 -43.68
N SER A 545 -28.94 -43.49 -44.17
CA SER A 545 -29.40 -42.42 -45.05
C SER A 545 -29.92 -42.95 -46.39
N ASP A 546 -29.18 -43.89 -46.99
CA ASP A 546 -29.50 -44.49 -48.29
C ASP A 546 -30.86 -45.22 -48.30
N ALA A 547 -31.24 -45.86 -47.19
CA ALA A 547 -32.49 -46.61 -47.09
C ALA A 547 -33.75 -45.71 -47.09
N LEU A 548 -33.64 -44.48 -46.60
CA LEU A 548 -34.75 -43.53 -46.51
C LEU A 548 -35.06 -42.88 -47.88
N SER A 549 -34.02 -42.49 -48.62
CA SER A 549 -34.17 -41.70 -49.86
C SER A 549 -34.83 -42.46 -51.01
N GLN A 550 -34.57 -43.77 -51.13
CA GLN A 550 -35.05 -44.57 -52.25
C GLN A 550 -36.50 -45.06 -52.12
N HIS A 551 -37.01 -45.21 -50.89
CA HIS A 551 -38.29 -45.88 -50.65
C HIS A 551 -39.34 -45.04 -49.92
N PHE A 552 -38.96 -44.15 -49.00
CA PHE A 552 -39.93 -43.43 -48.15
C PHE A 552 -40.43 -42.10 -48.75
N ALA A 553 -39.68 -41.50 -49.68
CA ALA A 553 -39.97 -40.16 -50.22
C ALA A 553 -41.19 -40.07 -51.16
N THR A 554 -41.37 -41.07 -52.02
CA THR A 554 -42.42 -41.07 -53.07
C THR A 554 -43.81 -40.88 -52.46
N LEU A 555 -44.09 -41.54 -51.33
CA LEU A 555 -45.36 -41.51 -50.60
C LEU A 555 -45.82 -40.11 -50.18
N LEU A 556 -44.89 -39.23 -49.75
CA LEU A 556 -45.25 -37.92 -49.18
C LEU A 556 -45.70 -36.91 -50.25
N SER A 557 -45.19 -37.02 -51.48
CA SER A 557 -45.42 -36.02 -52.53
C SER A 557 -46.86 -36.03 -53.08
N GLU A 558 -47.45 -37.21 -53.29
CA GLU A 558 -48.79 -37.37 -53.84
C GLU A 558 -49.90 -36.83 -52.93
N SER A 559 -49.63 -36.73 -51.62
CA SER A 559 -50.61 -36.29 -50.62
C SER A 559 -50.95 -34.79 -50.65
N LEU A 560 -50.02 -33.92 -51.07
CA LEU A 560 -50.19 -32.45 -51.02
C LEU A 560 -51.01 -31.88 -52.19
N VAL A 561 -50.89 -32.48 -53.38
CA VAL A 561 -51.57 -32.01 -54.59
C VAL A 561 -53.09 -32.06 -54.43
N SER A 562 -53.59 -33.12 -53.79
CA SER A 562 -55.03 -33.34 -53.60
C SER A 562 -55.72 -32.29 -52.71
N GLU A 563 -55.01 -31.57 -51.81
CA GLU A 563 -55.63 -30.63 -50.85
C GLU A 563 -55.83 -29.21 -51.38
N MET A 564 -54.96 -28.77 -52.30
CA MET A 564 -55.01 -27.40 -52.86
C MET A 564 -56.28 -27.15 -53.69
N GLU A 565 -56.79 -28.16 -54.40
CA GLU A 565 -57.93 -28.00 -55.30
C GLU A 565 -59.26 -27.76 -54.57
N ALA A 566 -59.41 -28.28 -53.35
CA ALA A 566 -60.69 -28.31 -52.64
C ALA A 566 -61.06 -26.99 -51.90
N ASN A 567 -60.15 -26.02 -51.66
CA ASN A 567 -60.34 -24.95 -50.63
C ASN A 567 -60.06 -23.47 -51.05
N LYS A 568 -60.69 -22.92 -52.12
CA LYS A 568 -60.30 -21.62 -52.73
C LYS A 568 -60.83 -20.30 -52.11
N GLN A 569 -61.93 -20.29 -51.33
CA GLN A 569 -62.56 -19.04 -50.83
C GLN A 569 -61.91 -18.47 -49.56
N HIS A 570 -61.11 -19.28 -48.87
CA HIS A 570 -60.42 -18.90 -47.63
C HIS A 570 -59.01 -18.44 -47.94
N ARG A 571 -58.87 -17.14 -48.23
CA ARG A 571 -57.63 -16.54 -48.78
C ARG A 571 -56.37 -16.82 -47.92
N GLU A 572 -56.52 -16.95 -46.60
CA GLU A 572 -55.40 -17.31 -45.71
C GLU A 572 -55.05 -18.81 -45.72
N TYR A 573 -56.02 -19.74 -45.79
CA TYR A 573 -55.75 -21.19 -45.79
C TYR A 573 -55.21 -21.69 -47.15
N LEU A 574 -55.74 -21.11 -48.23
CA LEU A 574 -55.24 -21.33 -49.58
C LEU A 574 -53.77 -20.92 -49.71
N TYR A 575 -53.41 -19.80 -49.06
CA TYR A 575 -52.06 -19.31 -49.01
C TYR A 575 -51.08 -20.31 -48.34
N GLU A 576 -51.44 -20.88 -47.19
CA GLU A 576 -50.57 -21.82 -46.44
C GLU A 576 -50.37 -23.20 -47.13
N THR A 577 -51.39 -23.72 -47.83
CA THR A 577 -51.28 -25.04 -48.51
C THR A 577 -50.41 -24.96 -49.75
N LEU A 578 -50.57 -23.90 -50.56
CA LEU A 578 -49.72 -23.63 -51.72
C LEU A 578 -48.26 -23.43 -51.31
N LYS A 579 -48.05 -22.71 -50.20
CA LYS A 579 -46.73 -22.48 -49.61
C LYS A 579 -46.03 -23.81 -49.28
N THR A 580 -46.71 -24.75 -48.59
CA THR A 580 -46.13 -26.05 -48.18
C THR A 580 -45.70 -26.94 -49.35
N TYR A 581 -46.50 -26.97 -50.43
CA TYR A 581 -46.17 -27.78 -51.61
C TYR A 581 -44.96 -27.24 -52.36
N LEU A 582 -44.91 -25.93 -52.59
CA LEU A 582 -43.78 -25.29 -53.28
C LEU A 582 -42.48 -25.37 -52.47
N MET A 583 -42.57 -25.49 -51.14
CA MET A 583 -41.42 -25.71 -50.28
C MET A 583 -40.67 -27.01 -50.62
N LEU A 584 -41.36 -28.10 -50.97
CA LEU A 584 -40.70 -29.40 -51.26
C LEU A 584 -39.78 -29.36 -52.49
N PHE A 585 -40.08 -28.47 -53.46
CA PHE A 585 -39.38 -28.36 -54.74
C PHE A 585 -38.51 -27.12 -54.85
N ASN A 586 -38.58 -26.24 -53.86
CA ASN A 586 -37.74 -25.05 -53.78
C ASN A 586 -36.80 -25.16 -52.57
N PRO A 587 -35.56 -25.64 -52.77
CA PRO A 587 -34.59 -25.79 -51.69
C PRO A 587 -34.37 -24.51 -50.89
N GLU A 588 -34.52 -23.33 -51.51
CA GLU A 588 -34.32 -22.04 -50.84
C GLU A 588 -35.46 -21.63 -49.92
N LYS A 589 -36.68 -22.17 -50.13
CA LYS A 589 -37.88 -21.83 -49.36
C LYS A 589 -38.34 -22.96 -48.44
N TYR A 590 -37.75 -24.15 -48.55
CA TYR A 590 -38.08 -25.34 -47.78
C TYR A 590 -37.93 -25.13 -46.26
N GLN A 591 -39.03 -25.27 -45.50
CA GLN A 591 -39.04 -25.24 -44.03
C GLN A 591 -39.55 -26.57 -43.46
N GLN A 592 -38.64 -27.36 -42.88
CA GLN A 592 -38.95 -28.71 -42.40
C GLN A 592 -40.00 -28.73 -41.28
N GLU A 593 -39.98 -27.79 -40.33
CA GLU A 593 -40.97 -27.74 -39.25
C GLU A 593 -42.38 -27.42 -39.74
N GLU A 594 -42.52 -26.54 -40.74
CA GLU A 594 -43.81 -26.20 -41.33
C GLU A 594 -44.36 -27.39 -42.13
N VAL A 595 -43.48 -28.05 -42.90
CA VAL A 595 -43.80 -29.26 -43.65
C VAL A 595 -44.20 -30.41 -42.70
N ILE A 596 -43.46 -30.64 -41.62
CA ILE A 596 -43.80 -31.65 -40.60
C ILE A 596 -45.08 -31.27 -39.86
N ALA A 597 -45.31 -30.00 -39.52
CA ALA A 597 -46.53 -29.57 -38.83
C ALA A 597 -47.76 -29.79 -39.71
N TRP A 598 -47.62 -29.52 -41.01
CA TRP A 598 -48.65 -29.83 -41.99
C TRP A 598 -48.87 -31.35 -42.11
N PHE A 599 -47.80 -32.16 -42.26
CA PHE A 599 -47.92 -33.62 -42.32
C PHE A 599 -48.43 -34.25 -41.02
N ASN A 600 -48.13 -33.68 -39.85
CA ASN A 600 -48.68 -34.12 -38.57
C ASN A 600 -50.20 -33.88 -38.52
N PHE A 601 -50.63 -32.66 -38.86
CA PHE A 601 -52.06 -32.35 -39.00
C PHE A 601 -52.74 -33.27 -40.02
N TYR A 602 -52.05 -33.62 -41.10
CA TYR A 602 -52.52 -34.56 -42.10
C TYR A 602 -52.61 -36.01 -41.57
N PHE A 603 -51.57 -36.58 -40.96
CA PHE A 603 -51.55 -37.95 -40.44
C PHE A 603 -52.56 -38.16 -39.29
N GLU A 604 -52.75 -37.14 -38.44
CA GLU A 604 -53.81 -37.14 -37.42
C GLU A 604 -55.20 -37.25 -38.05
N ARG A 605 -55.41 -36.59 -39.19
CA ARG A 605 -56.66 -36.65 -39.95
C ARG A 605 -56.82 -37.98 -40.71
N GLN A 606 -55.73 -38.57 -41.21
CA GLN A 606 -55.74 -39.77 -42.07
C GLN A 606 -55.73 -41.11 -41.33
N TYR A 607 -54.95 -41.24 -40.23
CA TYR A 607 -54.87 -42.46 -39.43
C TYR A 607 -55.39 -42.21 -38.01
N PRO A 608 -56.70 -42.07 -37.80
CA PRO A 608 -57.27 -41.75 -36.50
C PRO A 608 -57.20 -42.93 -35.51
N GLY A 609 -57.25 -42.64 -34.21
CA GLY A 609 -57.34 -43.64 -33.14
C GLY A 609 -56.02 -43.94 -32.40
N GLU A 610 -56.14 -44.47 -31.18
CA GLU A 610 -55.02 -44.69 -30.26
C GLU A 610 -54.11 -45.87 -30.65
N LEU A 611 -54.66 -46.94 -31.25
CA LEU A 611 -53.88 -48.13 -31.66
C LEU A 611 -52.79 -47.83 -32.70
N ASN A 612 -52.96 -46.76 -33.49
CA ASN A 612 -52.00 -46.34 -34.52
C ASN A 612 -51.03 -45.26 -34.05
N LYS A 613 -51.06 -44.90 -32.76
CA LYS A 613 -50.22 -43.82 -32.22
C LYS A 613 -48.72 -44.12 -32.37
N GLU A 614 -48.29 -45.33 -32.04
CA GLU A 614 -46.89 -45.75 -32.16
C GLU A 614 -46.41 -45.73 -33.61
N LEU A 615 -47.29 -46.12 -34.55
CA LEU A 615 -46.99 -46.04 -35.98
C LEU A 615 -46.85 -44.59 -36.47
N ARG A 616 -47.75 -43.67 -36.07
CA ARG A 616 -47.66 -42.24 -36.42
C ARG A 616 -46.36 -41.62 -35.90
N GLU A 617 -45.96 -41.97 -34.68
CA GLU A 617 -44.72 -41.49 -34.08
C GLU A 617 -43.49 -42.01 -34.83
N ARG A 618 -43.43 -43.30 -35.18
CA ARG A 618 -42.33 -43.88 -35.96
C ARG A 618 -42.26 -43.30 -37.38
N LEU A 619 -43.40 -43.11 -38.06
CA LEU A 619 -43.46 -42.47 -39.38
C LEU A 619 -42.99 -41.01 -39.33
N LEU A 620 -43.34 -40.26 -38.28
CA LEU A 620 -42.81 -38.91 -38.08
C LEU A 620 -41.29 -38.92 -37.83
N VAL A 621 -40.75 -39.92 -37.12
CA VAL A 621 -39.30 -40.07 -36.91
C VAL A 621 -38.57 -40.33 -38.23
N HIS A 622 -39.08 -41.21 -39.09
CA HIS A 622 -38.47 -41.42 -40.41
C HIS A 622 -38.71 -40.24 -41.36
N THR A 623 -39.86 -39.56 -41.29
CA THR A 623 -40.11 -38.30 -42.02
C THR A 623 -39.07 -37.26 -41.65
N LYS A 624 -38.82 -37.09 -40.36
CA LYS A 624 -37.78 -36.18 -39.90
C LYS A 624 -36.40 -36.58 -40.43
N ASN A 625 -36.04 -37.86 -40.34
CA ASN A 625 -34.74 -38.35 -40.80
C ASN A 625 -34.56 -38.26 -42.32
N LEU A 626 -35.59 -38.53 -43.12
CA LEU A 626 -35.54 -38.41 -44.58
C LEU A 626 -35.36 -36.95 -45.00
N LEU A 627 -36.11 -36.05 -44.36
CA LEU A 627 -36.03 -34.63 -44.66
C LEU A 627 -34.67 -34.01 -44.26
N GLU A 628 -33.93 -34.69 -43.40
CA GLU A 628 -32.54 -34.39 -43.00
C GLU A 628 -31.48 -35.00 -43.95
N ASN A 629 -31.87 -35.90 -44.87
CA ASN A 629 -30.95 -36.47 -45.84
C ASN A 629 -30.65 -35.50 -46.99
N ASP A 630 -29.43 -35.57 -47.54
CA ASP A 630 -28.98 -34.73 -48.65
C ASP A 630 -29.73 -35.05 -49.96
N GLU A 631 -30.02 -36.33 -50.25
CA GLU A 631 -30.82 -36.76 -51.40
C GLU A 631 -32.23 -37.17 -50.95
N LYS A 632 -33.26 -36.40 -51.37
CA LYS A 632 -34.64 -36.51 -50.83
C LYS A 632 -35.66 -37.27 -51.69
N GLY A 633 -35.53 -37.34 -53.02
CA GLY A 633 -36.37 -38.21 -53.89
C GLY A 633 -37.79 -37.75 -54.33
N PHE A 634 -38.16 -36.45 -54.38
CA PHE A 634 -39.52 -35.94 -54.74
C PHE A 634 -39.74 -35.51 -56.23
N SER A 635 -41.00 -35.46 -56.75
CA SER A 635 -41.41 -34.98 -58.13
C SER A 635 -42.60 -33.95 -58.21
N MET A 636 -42.60 -32.96 -59.15
CA MET A 636 -43.48 -31.73 -59.17
C MET A 636 -44.60 -31.64 -60.25
N ASP A 637 -45.76 -31.00 -59.95
CA ASP A 637 -46.90 -30.64 -60.84
C ASP A 637 -47.16 -29.10 -60.94
N ALA A 638 -47.20 -28.55 -62.15
CA ALA A 638 -47.28 -27.11 -62.43
C ALA A 638 -48.70 -26.51 -62.53
N THR A 639 -49.74 -27.31 -62.83
CA THR A 639 -51.09 -26.79 -63.14
C THR A 639 -51.83 -26.28 -61.90
N ALA A 640 -51.62 -26.95 -60.75
CA ALA A 640 -52.23 -26.60 -59.47
C ALA A 640 -51.75 -25.23 -58.92
N ILE A 641 -50.54 -24.79 -59.25
CA ILE A 641 -49.90 -23.59 -58.68
C ILE A 641 -50.53 -22.29 -59.19
N SER A 642 -50.75 -22.17 -60.50
CA SER A 642 -51.19 -20.91 -61.13
C SER A 642 -52.59 -20.47 -60.68
N ALA A 643 -53.51 -21.41 -60.45
CA ALA A 643 -54.89 -21.09 -60.07
C ALA A 643 -55.03 -20.44 -58.68
N ALA A 644 -54.05 -20.60 -57.78
CA ALA A 644 -54.11 -20.08 -56.41
C ALA A 644 -53.59 -18.63 -56.27
N ARG A 645 -52.76 -18.14 -57.19
CA ARG A 645 -52.09 -16.83 -57.10
C ARG A 645 -52.97 -15.62 -57.42
N GLU A 646 -53.88 -15.74 -58.38
CA GLU A 646 -54.70 -14.63 -58.91
C GLU A 646 -55.56 -13.91 -57.84
N VAL A 647 -55.94 -14.60 -56.77
CA VAL A 647 -56.90 -14.10 -55.77
C VAL A 647 -56.26 -13.18 -54.70
N LEU A 648 -54.94 -13.15 -54.57
CA LEU A 648 -54.26 -12.66 -53.35
C LEU A 648 -53.68 -11.21 -53.39
N THR A 649 -53.82 -10.41 -54.45
CA THR A 649 -52.92 -9.26 -54.76
C THR A 649 -53.44 -7.78 -54.71
N GLN A 650 -54.42 -7.37 -53.87
CA GLN A 650 -55.17 -6.06 -53.97
C GLN A 650 -54.91 -4.84 -52.96
N MET A 651 -53.86 -4.72 -52.08
CA MET A 651 -53.67 -3.61 -51.03
C MET A 651 -52.19 -3.07 -50.84
N SER A 652 -51.94 -1.91 -50.14
CA SER A 652 -50.56 -1.30 -49.90
C SER A 652 -49.80 -1.85 -48.68
N LEU A 653 -48.46 -1.79 -48.65
CA LEU A 653 -47.64 -2.54 -47.68
C LEU A 653 -47.58 -1.97 -46.23
N PRO A 654 -47.21 -0.70 -45.94
CA PRO A 654 -47.07 -0.23 -44.55
C PRO A 654 -48.41 -0.15 -43.81
N GLU A 655 -49.49 0.17 -44.54
CA GLU A 655 -50.84 0.20 -43.97
C GLU A 655 -51.37 -1.21 -43.71
N ARG A 656 -51.14 -2.19 -44.61
CA ARG A 656 -51.42 -3.62 -44.33
C ARG A 656 -50.69 -4.09 -43.09
N ALA A 657 -49.46 -3.63 -42.88
CA ALA A 657 -48.66 -3.98 -41.72
C ALA A 657 -49.19 -3.35 -40.42
N TYR A 658 -49.40 -2.03 -40.36
CA TYR A 658 -49.91 -1.36 -39.15
C TYR A 658 -51.33 -1.83 -38.79
N GLN A 659 -52.20 -2.11 -39.78
CA GLN A 659 -53.54 -2.64 -39.53
C GLN A 659 -53.53 -4.12 -39.10
N ARG A 660 -52.70 -4.99 -39.71
CA ARG A 660 -52.49 -6.37 -39.24
C ARG A 660 -52.03 -6.35 -37.78
N MET A 661 -51.15 -5.41 -37.41
CA MET A 661 -50.68 -5.25 -36.03
C MET A 661 -51.76 -4.72 -35.07
N LYS A 662 -52.49 -3.67 -35.42
CA LYS A 662 -53.55 -3.11 -34.57
C LYS A 662 -54.70 -4.10 -34.36
N MET A 663 -55.03 -4.92 -35.37
CA MET A 663 -56.04 -5.99 -35.26
C MET A 663 -55.54 -7.19 -34.46
N GLN A 664 -54.28 -7.60 -34.65
CA GLN A 664 -53.64 -8.60 -33.78
C GLN A 664 -53.58 -8.11 -32.33
N PHE A 665 -53.44 -6.80 -32.10
CA PHE A 665 -53.46 -6.21 -30.78
C PHE A 665 -54.88 -6.08 -30.19
N ALA A 666 -55.90 -5.79 -30.98
CA ALA A 666 -57.29 -5.72 -30.49
C ALA A 666 -57.80 -7.07 -29.94
N LYS A 667 -57.22 -8.19 -30.39
CA LYS A 667 -57.45 -9.54 -29.85
C LYS A 667 -56.53 -9.89 -28.67
N SER A 668 -55.64 -8.99 -28.27
CA SER A 668 -54.72 -9.16 -27.13
C SER A 668 -55.37 -8.67 -25.84
N HIS A 669 -54.99 -9.26 -24.70
CA HIS A 669 -55.59 -9.01 -23.38
C HIS A 669 -54.81 -7.96 -22.55
N VAL A 670 -54.18 -6.95 -23.19
CA VAL A 670 -53.31 -6.00 -22.49
C VAL A 670 -54.11 -4.84 -21.86
N PRO A 671 -54.00 -4.58 -20.53
CA PRO A 671 -54.78 -3.55 -19.83
C PRO A 671 -54.31 -2.11 -20.07
N SER A 672 -55.18 -1.13 -19.79
CA SER A 672 -54.87 0.32 -19.83
C SER A 672 -54.31 0.84 -18.50
N PHE A 673 -53.54 1.92 -18.50
CA PHE A 673 -52.86 2.51 -17.33
C PHE A 673 -53.68 3.61 -16.65
N ARG A 674 -53.89 3.59 -15.31
CA ARG A 674 -54.65 4.62 -14.55
C ARG A 674 -53.94 5.03 -13.24
N LEU A 675 -54.08 6.28 -12.80
CA LEU A 675 -53.43 6.76 -11.54
C LEU A 675 -54.06 6.16 -10.27
N THR A 676 -55.35 5.79 -10.33
CA THR A 676 -56.03 5.07 -9.25
C THR A 676 -55.44 3.70 -8.96
N ASP A 677 -54.77 3.10 -9.96
CA ASP A 677 -54.19 1.77 -9.84
C ASP A 677 -52.81 1.83 -9.16
N VAL A 678 -52.29 3.05 -8.88
CA VAL A 678 -50.91 3.30 -8.42
C VAL A 678 -50.84 4.01 -7.05
N LEU A 679 -51.71 5.00 -6.78
CA LEU A 679 -51.54 5.94 -5.66
C LEU A 679 -52.13 5.49 -4.30
N GLY A 680 -52.92 4.42 -4.25
CA GLY A 680 -53.54 3.94 -3.00
C GLY A 680 -54.62 4.88 -2.42
N PRO A 681 -55.53 4.41 -1.55
CA PRO A 681 -56.66 5.21 -1.08
C PRO A 681 -56.30 6.49 -0.33
N LYS A 682 -55.25 6.47 0.52
CA LYS A 682 -54.84 7.64 1.32
C LYS A 682 -53.89 8.54 0.55
N GLY A 683 -53.09 7.97 -0.35
CA GLY A 683 -52.29 8.74 -1.29
C GLY A 683 -53.17 9.62 -2.18
N LEU A 684 -54.31 9.12 -2.68
CA LEU A 684 -55.24 9.90 -3.51
C LEU A 684 -55.75 11.19 -2.85
N GLU A 685 -55.76 11.28 -1.51
CA GLU A 685 -56.15 12.51 -0.80
C GLU A 685 -55.06 13.59 -0.79
N GLN A 686 -53.80 13.22 -1.05
CA GLN A 686 -52.64 14.11 -1.01
C GLN A 686 -52.29 14.72 -2.37
N PHE A 687 -52.81 14.14 -3.47
CA PHE A 687 -52.56 14.58 -4.85
C PHE A 687 -53.82 15.10 -5.52
N GLU A 688 -53.62 15.96 -6.53
CA GLU A 688 -54.69 16.44 -7.40
C GLU A 688 -54.15 16.73 -8.80
N ARG A 689 -55.06 16.84 -9.79
CA ARG A 689 -54.69 17.26 -11.15
C ARG A 689 -54.89 18.75 -11.34
N ALA A 690 -53.90 19.45 -11.87
CA ALA A 690 -53.98 20.88 -12.17
C ALA A 690 -55.10 21.20 -13.19
N SER A 691 -55.42 20.28 -14.10
CA SER A 691 -56.47 20.38 -15.13
C SER A 691 -57.89 20.08 -14.63
N GLY A 692 -58.05 19.55 -13.41
CA GLY A 692 -59.35 19.15 -12.86
C GLY A 692 -59.91 17.82 -13.39
N LYS A 693 -59.16 17.08 -14.21
CA LYS A 693 -59.56 15.74 -14.69
C LYS A 693 -59.57 14.69 -13.56
N PRO A 694 -60.42 13.65 -13.64
CA PRO A 694 -60.40 12.54 -12.67
C PRO A 694 -59.10 11.72 -12.74
N LEU A 695 -58.66 11.22 -11.59
CA LEU A 695 -57.48 10.34 -11.48
C LEU A 695 -57.72 8.93 -12.09
N SER A 696 -58.96 8.57 -12.44
CA SER A 696 -59.33 7.26 -13.02
C SER A 696 -59.20 7.17 -14.55
N GLN A 697 -59.04 8.29 -15.24
CA GLN A 697 -58.89 8.33 -16.69
C GLN A 697 -57.42 8.05 -17.08
N GLY A 698 -57.22 7.12 -18.02
CA GLY A 698 -55.93 6.47 -18.25
C GLY A 698 -55.45 6.34 -19.71
N ILE A 699 -54.26 5.75 -19.91
CA ILE A 699 -53.57 5.57 -21.21
C ILE A 699 -53.81 4.14 -21.76
N SER A 700 -54.04 3.97 -23.08
CA SER A 700 -54.29 2.66 -23.71
C SER A 700 -53.12 1.68 -23.54
N GLY A 701 -53.42 0.38 -23.36
CA GLY A 701 -52.42 -0.69 -23.25
C GLY A 701 -51.44 -0.78 -24.43
N PHE A 702 -51.82 -0.26 -25.60
CA PHE A 702 -50.96 -0.17 -26.78
C PHE A 702 -49.79 0.82 -26.60
N TYR A 703 -49.95 1.85 -25.73
CA TYR A 703 -48.95 2.88 -25.40
C TYR A 703 -48.41 2.72 -23.96
N THR A 704 -48.38 1.47 -23.50
CA THR A 704 -47.71 1.08 -22.26
C THR A 704 -46.40 0.39 -22.61
N TYR A 705 -45.48 0.37 -21.65
CA TYR A 705 -44.21 -0.30 -21.79
C TYR A 705 -44.41 -1.78 -22.18
N ASN A 706 -45.43 -2.43 -21.59
CA ASN A 706 -45.79 -3.79 -21.96
C ASN A 706 -46.30 -3.88 -23.39
N GLY A 707 -47.21 -3.01 -23.85
CA GLY A 707 -47.71 -3.04 -25.23
C GLY A 707 -46.62 -2.78 -26.28
N PHE A 708 -45.71 -1.85 -25.97
CA PHE A 708 -44.57 -1.51 -26.81
C PHE A 708 -43.61 -2.67 -27.00
N HIS A 709 -43.14 -3.23 -25.88
CA HIS A 709 -42.11 -4.25 -25.88
C HIS A 709 -42.63 -5.63 -26.21
N SER A 710 -43.83 -6.00 -25.76
CA SER A 710 -44.32 -7.37 -25.91
C SER A 710 -44.99 -7.65 -27.25
N ILE A 711 -45.54 -6.63 -27.92
CA ILE A 711 -46.29 -6.84 -29.16
C ILE A 711 -45.79 -5.94 -30.30
N PHE A 712 -45.74 -4.62 -30.10
CA PHE A 712 -45.50 -3.70 -31.21
C PHE A 712 -44.08 -3.83 -31.81
N GLN A 713 -43.05 -3.72 -30.99
CA GLN A 713 -41.64 -3.81 -31.44
C GLN A 713 -41.30 -5.16 -32.08
N ILE A 714 -41.98 -6.22 -31.65
CA ILE A 714 -41.69 -7.58 -32.10
C ILE A 714 -42.40 -7.86 -33.43
N GLN A 715 -43.65 -7.46 -33.55
CA GLN A 715 -44.46 -7.82 -34.71
C GLN A 715 -44.24 -6.89 -35.91
N ILE A 716 -43.74 -5.67 -35.70
CA ILE A 716 -43.58 -4.68 -36.78
C ILE A 716 -42.71 -5.16 -37.94
N ASN A 717 -41.48 -5.53 -37.63
CA ASN A 717 -40.53 -6.00 -38.63
C ASN A 717 -41.00 -7.34 -39.20
N ARG A 718 -41.42 -8.29 -38.33
CA ARG A 718 -41.92 -9.62 -38.77
C ARG A 718 -43.11 -9.52 -39.71
N THR A 719 -44.03 -8.60 -39.44
CA THR A 719 -45.25 -8.42 -40.23
C THR A 719 -44.94 -7.74 -41.57
N VAL A 720 -44.08 -6.72 -41.59
CA VAL A 720 -43.65 -6.05 -42.83
C VAL A 720 -42.80 -6.99 -43.68
N LYS A 721 -41.77 -7.57 -43.08
CA LYS A 721 -40.81 -8.48 -43.71
C LYS A 721 -41.47 -9.76 -44.21
N GLY A 722 -42.28 -10.41 -43.39
CA GLY A 722 -43.01 -11.62 -43.79
C GLY A 722 -43.88 -11.37 -45.02
N LEU A 723 -44.64 -10.26 -45.03
CA LEU A 723 -45.45 -9.87 -46.18
C LEU A 723 -44.63 -9.52 -47.44
N MET A 724 -43.37 -9.12 -47.30
CA MET A 724 -42.46 -8.86 -48.44
C MET A 724 -41.72 -10.11 -48.91
N GLU A 725 -41.32 -11.00 -48.00
CA GLU A 725 -40.59 -12.23 -48.30
C GLU A 725 -41.48 -13.31 -48.88
N GLU A 726 -42.77 -13.31 -48.51
CA GLU A 726 -43.79 -14.22 -49.02
C GLU A 726 -44.29 -13.86 -50.43
N ASN A 727 -43.66 -12.86 -51.06
CA ASN A 727 -44.00 -12.40 -52.41
C ASN A 727 -43.89 -13.50 -53.48
N TRP A 728 -42.97 -14.46 -53.30
CA TRP A 728 -42.82 -15.62 -54.20
C TRP A 728 -44.05 -16.52 -54.23
N VAL A 729 -44.89 -16.51 -53.19
CA VAL A 729 -46.14 -17.27 -53.17
C VAL A 729 -47.16 -16.61 -54.11
N TYR A 730 -47.12 -15.28 -54.26
CA TYR A 730 -48.09 -14.48 -55.03
C TYR A 730 -47.72 -14.28 -56.51
N GLY A 731 -46.45 -14.48 -56.90
CA GLY A 731 -45.98 -14.45 -58.30
C GLY A 731 -45.30 -13.13 -58.72
N ASP A 732 -44.55 -13.17 -59.82
CA ASP A 732 -43.60 -12.11 -60.22
C ASP A 732 -44.24 -10.87 -60.88
N ASP A 733 -45.53 -10.88 -61.20
CA ASP A 733 -46.21 -9.83 -61.98
C ASP A 733 -46.59 -8.55 -61.17
N LEU A 734 -46.23 -8.46 -59.89
CA LEU A 734 -46.49 -7.27 -59.06
C LEU A 734 -45.27 -6.33 -59.04
N LYS A 735 -45.51 -5.04 -59.28
CA LYS A 735 -44.58 -3.91 -59.00
C LYS A 735 -44.31 -3.70 -57.49
N ALA A 736 -44.20 -4.78 -56.72
CA ALA A 736 -43.80 -4.79 -55.31
C ALA A 736 -42.29 -4.55 -55.11
N HIS A 737 -41.51 -4.52 -56.20
CA HIS A 737 -40.06 -4.38 -56.18
C HIS A 737 -39.54 -2.93 -55.96
N GLU A 738 -40.41 -1.92 -55.78
CA GLU A 738 -39.98 -0.51 -55.65
C GLU A 738 -40.10 0.10 -54.24
N ILE A 739 -40.71 -0.59 -53.26
CA ILE A 739 -40.81 -0.07 -51.88
C ILE A 739 -39.70 -0.68 -51.01
N ASP A 740 -38.81 0.19 -50.50
CA ASP A 740 -37.75 -0.19 -49.58
C ASP A 740 -38.31 -0.65 -48.21
N HIS A 741 -37.72 -1.72 -47.66
CA HIS A 741 -38.15 -2.37 -46.41
C HIS A 741 -38.02 -1.43 -45.20
N ASP A 742 -36.93 -0.66 -45.13
CA ASP A 742 -36.68 0.22 -43.99
C ASP A 742 -37.56 1.45 -44.05
N SER A 743 -37.82 1.94 -45.27
CA SER A 743 -38.84 2.95 -45.51
C SER A 743 -40.22 2.47 -45.06
N ALA A 744 -40.56 1.19 -45.26
CA ALA A 744 -41.81 0.61 -44.75
C ALA A 744 -41.85 0.49 -43.22
N ILE A 745 -40.75 0.12 -42.56
CA ILE A 745 -40.68 0.01 -41.09
C ILE A 745 -40.65 1.37 -40.40
N GLN A 746 -39.83 2.30 -40.88
CA GLN A 746 -39.73 3.65 -40.33
C GLN A 746 -41.07 4.38 -40.42
N GLY A 747 -41.80 4.17 -41.52
CA GLY A 747 -43.16 4.63 -41.68
C GLY A 747 -44.11 4.13 -40.57
N VAL A 748 -43.99 2.86 -40.17
CA VAL A 748 -44.80 2.27 -39.10
C VAL A 748 -44.31 2.70 -37.70
N GLN A 749 -43.01 2.88 -37.48
CA GLN A 749 -42.42 3.26 -36.17
C GLN A 749 -42.61 4.72 -35.81
N ALA A 750 -42.33 5.63 -36.75
CA ALA A 750 -42.47 7.07 -36.52
C ALA A 750 -43.91 7.40 -36.11
N ARG A 751 -44.89 6.75 -36.76
CA ARG A 751 -46.30 6.88 -36.43
C ARG A 751 -46.60 6.43 -35.00
N TYR A 752 -45.96 5.35 -34.54
CA TYR A 752 -46.19 4.80 -33.20
C TYR A 752 -45.55 5.62 -32.07
N TYR A 753 -44.30 6.08 -32.21
CA TYR A 753 -43.60 6.82 -31.14
C TYR A 753 -44.19 8.17 -30.83
N GLN A 754 -44.64 8.88 -31.88
CA GLN A 754 -45.27 10.17 -31.72
C GLN A 754 -46.53 10.09 -30.86
N ASP A 755 -47.35 9.05 -31.07
CA ASP A 755 -48.55 8.83 -30.26
C ASP A 755 -48.17 8.42 -28.82
N TYR A 756 -47.06 7.71 -28.62
CA TYR A 756 -46.59 7.29 -27.29
C TYR A 756 -46.15 8.46 -26.38
N VAL A 757 -45.32 9.39 -26.87
CA VAL A 757 -44.75 10.48 -26.04
C VAL A 757 -45.81 11.46 -25.55
N ASN A 758 -46.76 11.79 -26.44
CA ASN A 758 -47.77 12.81 -26.16
C ASN A 758 -48.72 12.38 -25.03
N GLU A 759 -49.07 11.09 -24.97
CA GLU A 759 -49.93 10.54 -23.91
C GLU A 759 -49.28 10.66 -22.52
N TRP A 760 -47.96 10.44 -22.41
CA TRP A 760 -47.27 10.41 -21.11
C TRP A 760 -46.87 11.79 -20.57
N LYS A 761 -46.38 12.73 -21.39
CA LYS A 761 -46.02 14.08 -20.92
C LYS A 761 -47.22 14.83 -20.34
N THR A 762 -48.33 14.76 -21.06
CA THR A 762 -49.60 15.39 -20.67
C THR A 762 -50.10 14.90 -19.31
N LEU A 763 -49.76 13.68 -18.91
CA LEU A 763 -50.15 13.13 -17.62
C LEU A 763 -49.24 13.61 -16.47
N ILE A 764 -47.92 13.69 -16.69
CA ILE A 764 -46.93 13.99 -15.63
C ILE A 764 -46.95 15.46 -15.20
N GLU A 765 -47.06 16.38 -16.16
CA GLU A 765 -47.07 17.83 -15.87
C GLU A 765 -48.33 18.28 -15.12
N ASP A 766 -49.34 17.42 -15.08
CA ASP A 766 -50.66 17.74 -14.55
C ASP A 766 -50.86 17.31 -13.08
N ILE A 767 -49.85 16.74 -12.40
CA ILE A 767 -49.96 16.18 -11.02
C ILE A 767 -49.26 17.08 -9.98
N GLN A 768 -49.88 17.35 -8.81
CA GLN A 768 -49.29 18.17 -7.71
C GLN A 768 -49.66 17.73 -6.27
N LEU A 769 -48.89 18.17 -5.25
CA LEU A 769 -49.16 18.01 -3.80
C LEU A 769 -50.02 19.16 -3.22
N LYS A 770 -50.78 18.87 -2.15
CA LYS A 770 -51.54 19.87 -1.37
C LYS A 770 -50.67 20.58 -0.29
N GLN A 771 -51.02 21.80 0.15
CA GLN A 771 -50.25 22.62 1.14
C GLN A 771 -50.61 22.40 2.63
N ALA A 772 -49.67 22.65 3.57
CA ALA A 772 -49.84 22.43 5.03
C ALA A 772 -49.40 23.63 5.93
N PRO A 773 -50.27 24.60 6.27
CA PRO A 773 -49.88 25.87 6.92
C PRO A 773 -49.63 25.82 8.44
N SER A 774 -49.78 24.66 9.09
CA SER A 774 -49.63 24.54 10.55
C SER A 774 -48.85 23.29 10.92
N LEU A 775 -48.15 23.33 12.07
CA LEU A 775 -47.42 22.17 12.59
C LEU A 775 -48.31 20.91 12.67
N ALA A 776 -49.61 21.05 12.96
CA ALA A 776 -50.56 19.93 13.02
C ALA A 776 -50.88 19.31 11.63
N LEU A 777 -51.12 20.14 10.61
CA LEU A 777 -51.39 19.66 9.24
C LEU A 777 -50.13 19.10 8.59
N ALA A 778 -48.97 19.70 8.84
CA ALA A 778 -47.67 19.19 8.37
C ALA A 778 -47.32 17.83 9.01
N THR A 779 -47.75 17.59 10.25
CA THR A 779 -47.59 16.30 10.92
C THR A 779 -48.47 15.21 10.30
N GLU A 780 -49.72 15.52 9.90
CA GLU A 780 -50.60 14.54 9.25
C GLU A 780 -50.18 14.25 7.79
N GLN A 781 -49.80 15.28 7.04
CA GLN A 781 -49.28 15.11 5.68
C GLN A 781 -47.98 14.29 5.67
N SER A 782 -47.03 14.59 6.56
CA SER A 782 -45.80 13.80 6.70
C SER A 782 -46.10 12.36 7.13
N ARG A 783 -47.18 12.08 7.88
CA ARG A 783 -47.63 10.72 8.23
C ARG A 783 -48.12 9.91 7.04
N VAL A 784 -48.84 10.52 6.10
CA VAL A 784 -49.33 9.83 4.90
C VAL A 784 -48.19 9.61 3.90
N LEU A 785 -47.34 10.63 3.69
CA LEU A 785 -46.20 10.55 2.76
C LEU A 785 -45.11 9.58 3.23
N SER A 786 -44.85 9.49 4.55
CA SER A 786 -43.95 8.50 5.16
C SER A 786 -44.63 7.15 5.48
N GLY A 787 -45.90 6.99 5.10
CA GLY A 787 -46.69 5.80 5.38
C GLY A 787 -46.27 4.59 4.54
N VAL A 788 -47.03 3.50 4.70
CA VAL A 788 -46.77 2.23 3.98
C VAL A 788 -47.03 2.37 2.47
N GLU A 789 -47.96 3.25 2.08
CA GLU A 789 -48.35 3.44 0.66
C GLU A 789 -47.30 4.19 -0.17
N ARG A 790 -46.32 4.88 0.48
CA ARG A 790 -45.21 5.63 -0.15
C ARG A 790 -45.55 6.24 -1.53
N PRO A 791 -46.57 7.11 -1.61
CA PRO A 791 -47.26 7.35 -2.88
C PRO A 791 -46.40 8.12 -3.92
N ILE A 792 -45.42 8.91 -3.47
CA ILE A 792 -44.46 9.58 -4.37
C ILE A 792 -43.53 8.57 -5.04
N GLU A 793 -43.00 7.61 -4.26
CA GLU A 793 -42.16 6.52 -4.74
C GLU A 793 -42.94 5.62 -5.70
N SER A 794 -44.16 5.21 -5.34
CA SER A 794 -45.04 4.37 -6.18
C SER A 794 -45.30 5.00 -7.55
N LEU A 795 -45.60 6.31 -7.58
CA LEU A 795 -45.88 7.04 -8.81
C LEU A 795 -44.65 7.14 -9.71
N LEU A 796 -43.50 7.55 -9.16
CA LEU A 796 -42.27 7.74 -9.92
C LEU A 796 -41.73 6.42 -10.49
N ARG A 797 -41.75 5.34 -9.70
CA ARG A 797 -41.33 4.01 -10.17
C ARG A 797 -42.22 3.49 -11.29
N THR A 798 -43.52 3.76 -11.22
CA THR A 798 -44.45 3.33 -12.25
C THR A 798 -44.27 4.13 -13.54
N ILE A 799 -44.02 5.44 -13.45
CA ILE A 799 -43.68 6.26 -14.62
C ILE A 799 -42.35 5.80 -15.22
N GLN A 800 -41.31 5.60 -14.40
CA GLN A 800 -40.01 5.06 -14.85
C GLN A 800 -40.17 3.76 -15.64
N LYS A 801 -41.04 2.87 -15.17
CA LYS A 801 -41.35 1.62 -15.84
C LYS A 801 -42.01 1.85 -17.20
N GLU A 802 -42.99 2.74 -17.28
CA GLU A 802 -43.82 2.88 -18.47
C GLU A 802 -43.20 3.75 -19.59
N VAL A 803 -42.31 4.69 -19.25
CA VAL A 803 -41.64 5.56 -20.23
C VAL A 803 -40.21 5.14 -20.54
N GLY A 804 -39.66 4.21 -19.76
CA GLY A 804 -38.34 3.61 -19.94
C GLY A 804 -38.32 2.55 -21.04
N LEU A 805 -38.68 2.92 -22.26
CA LEU A 805 -38.85 2.01 -23.40
C LEU A 805 -37.55 1.45 -24.00
N SER A 806 -36.39 1.89 -23.53
CA SER A 806 -35.09 1.29 -23.85
C SER A 806 -34.55 0.43 -22.70
N LYS A 807 -35.10 0.59 -21.47
CA LYS A 807 -34.79 -0.23 -20.30
C LYS A 807 -35.81 -1.36 -20.13
N VAL A 808 -35.43 -2.59 -20.47
CA VAL A 808 -36.34 -3.74 -20.29
C VAL A 808 -36.47 -4.13 -18.80
N THR A 809 -37.42 -3.53 -18.07
CA THR A 809 -37.72 -3.86 -16.66
C THR A 809 -38.72 -5.01 -16.54
N LEU A 810 -38.24 -6.14 -16.03
CA LEU A 810 -39.01 -7.37 -15.85
C LEU A 810 -39.60 -7.44 -14.43
N SER A 811 -40.91 -7.26 -14.28
CA SER A 811 -41.62 -7.59 -13.03
C SER A 811 -41.73 -9.11 -12.84
N GLU A 812 -41.55 -9.64 -11.63
CA GLU A 812 -41.56 -11.09 -11.34
C GLU A 812 -42.85 -11.80 -11.75
N ASN A 813 -44.01 -11.14 -11.69
CA ASN A 813 -45.29 -11.74 -12.13
C ASN A 813 -45.53 -11.64 -13.65
N GLN A 814 -44.84 -10.72 -14.34
CA GLN A 814 -44.76 -10.72 -15.80
C GLN A 814 -43.63 -11.60 -16.31
N LYS A 815 -42.57 -11.89 -15.55
CA LYS A 815 -41.66 -13.00 -15.86
C LYS A 815 -42.48 -14.28 -15.99
N ALA A 816 -43.41 -14.58 -15.08
CA ALA A 816 -44.24 -15.78 -15.21
C ALA A 816 -45.21 -15.76 -16.41
N ALA A 817 -45.96 -14.68 -16.65
CA ALA A 817 -46.94 -14.63 -17.75
C ALA A 817 -46.30 -14.41 -19.15
N THR A 818 -45.22 -13.63 -19.21
CA THR A 818 -44.43 -13.39 -20.42
C THR A 818 -43.46 -14.54 -20.69
N GLU A 819 -42.95 -15.26 -19.68
CA GLU A 819 -42.24 -16.52 -19.92
C GLU A 819 -43.18 -17.62 -20.41
N VAL A 820 -44.43 -17.70 -19.94
CA VAL A 820 -45.38 -18.71 -20.43
C VAL A 820 -45.86 -18.38 -21.85
N ALA A 821 -46.15 -17.12 -22.18
CA ALA A 821 -46.50 -16.72 -23.54
C ALA A 821 -45.28 -16.71 -24.51
N ALA A 822 -44.09 -16.34 -24.05
CA ALA A 822 -42.85 -16.40 -24.84
C ALA A 822 -42.28 -17.82 -24.96
N LYS A 823 -42.52 -18.72 -23.99
CA LYS A 823 -42.20 -20.15 -24.12
C LYS A 823 -43.05 -20.82 -25.19
N VAL A 824 -44.33 -20.47 -25.32
CA VAL A 824 -45.18 -21.00 -26.40
C VAL A 824 -44.76 -20.42 -27.77
N ALA A 825 -44.23 -19.19 -27.81
CA ALA A 825 -43.73 -18.58 -29.05
C ALA A 825 -42.30 -19.01 -29.45
N LYS A 826 -41.41 -19.35 -28.50
CA LYS A 826 -40.04 -19.81 -28.77
C LYS A 826 -39.94 -21.26 -29.25
N VAL A 827 -40.95 -22.10 -29.01
CA VAL A 827 -40.95 -23.52 -29.46
C VAL A 827 -41.18 -23.66 -30.97
N LYS A 828 -41.52 -22.58 -31.71
CA LYS A 828 -41.58 -22.58 -33.19
C LYS A 828 -40.53 -21.69 -33.87
N PHE A 829 -39.60 -21.11 -33.13
CA PHE A 829 -38.47 -20.37 -33.72
C PHE A 829 -37.19 -20.60 -32.91
N SER A 830 -36.64 -21.82 -32.99
CA SER A 830 -35.17 -22.00 -32.99
C SER A 830 -34.59 -21.85 -34.42
N ASN A 831 -35.50 -21.56 -35.35
CA ASN A 831 -35.40 -20.62 -36.45
C ASN A 831 -34.86 -19.22 -35.99
N THR A 832 -33.56 -18.99 -36.28
CA THR A 832 -32.76 -17.73 -36.23
C THR A 832 -32.76 -16.89 -34.95
N ALA A 833 -31.98 -17.27 -33.91
CA ALA A 833 -31.74 -16.37 -32.78
C ALA A 833 -30.41 -16.49 -31.98
N ASP A 834 -29.45 -17.39 -32.26
CA ASP A 834 -28.18 -17.41 -31.49
C ASP A 834 -26.97 -16.84 -32.24
N LYS A 835 -27.16 -16.35 -33.48
CA LYS A 835 -26.18 -15.52 -34.21
C LYS A 835 -26.19 -14.04 -33.78
N LEU A 836 -26.54 -13.74 -32.53
CA LEU A 836 -26.40 -12.39 -31.97
C LEU A 836 -25.63 -12.31 -30.64
N ASP A 837 -25.17 -13.43 -30.09
CA ASP A 837 -24.44 -13.42 -28.79
C ASP A 837 -22.92 -13.66 -28.89
N MET A 838 -22.31 -13.79 -30.09
CA MET A 838 -20.84 -14.03 -30.21
C MET A 838 -20.06 -13.10 -31.17
N TYR A 839 -20.64 -11.96 -31.56
CA TYR A 839 -19.92 -10.78 -32.07
C TYR A 839 -20.25 -9.50 -31.27
N LEU A 840 -20.64 -9.66 -30.02
CA LEU A 840 -20.14 -8.79 -28.97
C LEU A 840 -19.13 -9.69 -28.23
N PRO A 841 -17.83 -9.34 -28.28
CA PRO A 841 -17.49 -8.27 -27.39
C PRO A 841 -16.68 -7.17 -28.05
N GLU A 842 -16.91 -6.04 -27.41
CA GLU A 842 -15.93 -5.01 -27.14
C GLU A 842 -15.70 -4.02 -28.27
N GLU A 843 -16.04 -2.79 -27.91
CA GLU A 843 -15.65 -1.58 -28.61
C GLU A 843 -16.27 -1.43 -30.00
N ASN A 844 -17.33 -0.63 -30.07
CA ASN A 844 -17.15 0.79 -30.34
C ASN A 844 -18.53 1.42 -30.61
N GLY A 845 -18.68 2.68 -30.23
CA GLY A 845 -19.90 3.43 -30.49
C GLY A 845 -20.23 3.47 -31.99
N PHE A 846 -21.35 2.87 -32.37
CA PHE A 846 -22.23 3.46 -33.37
C PHE A 846 -23.63 3.57 -32.76
N ASN A 847 -24.12 4.81 -32.70
CA ASN A 847 -25.45 5.20 -32.26
C ASN A 847 -26.53 4.57 -33.15
N VAL A 848 -26.89 3.30 -32.95
CA VAL A 848 -28.22 2.81 -33.33
C VAL A 848 -29.14 3.17 -32.17
N ALA A 849 -30.12 4.02 -32.43
CA ALA A 849 -31.11 4.40 -31.45
C ALA A 849 -31.87 3.13 -31.02
N LEU A 850 -31.81 2.75 -29.74
CA LEU A 850 -32.71 1.71 -29.24
C LEU A 850 -34.13 2.20 -29.54
N PRO A 851 -35.00 1.36 -30.11
CA PRO A 851 -36.33 1.78 -30.46
C PRO A 851 -37.03 2.34 -29.22
N GLY A 852 -37.51 3.57 -29.29
CA GLY A 852 -38.08 4.23 -28.14
C GLY A 852 -37.08 5.06 -27.32
N LYS A 853 -35.81 5.22 -27.75
CA LYS A 853 -34.94 6.32 -27.27
C LYS A 853 -35.55 7.68 -27.62
N GLU A 854 -36.27 7.75 -28.73
CA GLU A 854 -37.10 8.89 -29.09
C GLU A 854 -38.10 9.18 -27.96
N VAL A 855 -38.65 8.13 -27.32
CA VAL A 855 -39.52 8.27 -26.15
C VAL A 855 -38.72 8.58 -24.87
N GLU A 856 -37.65 7.85 -24.56
CA GLU A 856 -36.88 8.02 -23.31
C GLU A 856 -36.06 9.31 -23.22
N SER A 857 -35.59 9.82 -24.36
CA SER A 857 -34.87 11.10 -24.44
C SER A 857 -35.73 12.25 -23.90
N HIS A 858 -37.04 12.06 -23.88
CA HIS A 858 -37.99 12.99 -23.29
C HIS A 858 -38.24 12.79 -21.79
N PHE A 859 -37.81 11.68 -21.17
CA PHE A 859 -38.07 11.33 -19.76
C PHE A 859 -36.80 10.94 -18.98
N THR A 860 -35.63 11.36 -19.45
CA THR A 860 -34.33 10.88 -18.98
C THR A 860 -34.06 11.18 -17.51
N GLU A 861 -34.59 12.28 -16.98
CA GLU A 861 -34.42 12.66 -15.57
C GLU A 861 -35.17 11.72 -14.62
N ILE A 862 -36.41 11.32 -14.98
CA ILE A 862 -37.19 10.34 -14.20
C ILE A 862 -36.51 8.99 -14.27
N LEU A 863 -36.03 8.57 -15.45
CA LEU A 863 -35.42 7.25 -15.66
C LEU A 863 -34.07 7.03 -14.95
N ARG A 864 -33.47 8.06 -14.35
CA ARG A 864 -32.18 7.98 -13.64
C ARG A 864 -32.29 7.71 -12.15
N LEU A 865 -33.49 7.81 -11.56
CA LEU A 865 -33.70 7.60 -10.12
C LEU A 865 -33.42 6.14 -9.73
N SER A 866 -32.67 5.97 -8.63
CA SER A 866 -32.14 4.70 -8.11
C SER A 866 -32.89 4.22 -6.86
N GLU A 867 -32.77 2.93 -6.52
CA GLU A 867 -33.34 2.37 -5.28
C GLU A 867 -32.87 3.13 -4.03
N GLN A 868 -31.59 3.50 -4.01
CA GLN A 868 -31.02 4.31 -2.95
C GLN A 868 -31.67 5.70 -2.90
N ASP A 869 -32.00 6.28 -4.06
CA ASP A 869 -32.66 7.58 -4.15
C ASP A 869 -34.07 7.52 -3.55
N PHE A 870 -34.80 6.42 -3.78
CA PHE A 870 -36.13 6.20 -3.21
C PHE A 870 -36.10 5.94 -1.70
N ASP A 871 -35.15 5.15 -1.22
CA ASP A 871 -34.94 4.94 0.22
C ASP A 871 -34.51 6.23 0.91
N ASP A 872 -33.69 7.06 0.26
CA ASP A 872 -33.31 8.38 0.76
C ASP A 872 -34.53 9.32 0.82
N ILE A 873 -35.42 9.31 -0.19
CA ILE A 873 -36.69 10.05 -0.16
C ILE A 873 -37.58 9.57 0.99
N GLN A 874 -37.72 8.27 1.18
CA GLN A 874 -38.56 7.73 2.25
C GLN A 874 -37.98 8.02 3.63
N GLN A 875 -36.68 7.82 3.81
CA GLN A 875 -36.00 8.08 5.07
C GLN A 875 -36.11 9.57 5.42
N ALA A 876 -36.06 10.45 4.43
CA ALA A 876 -36.37 11.86 4.61
C ALA A 876 -37.78 12.06 5.18
N MET A 877 -38.81 11.48 4.56
CA MET A 877 -40.19 11.60 5.05
C MET A 877 -40.38 11.06 6.48
N VAL A 878 -39.72 9.93 6.82
CA VAL A 878 -39.78 9.34 8.17
C VAL A 878 -39.08 10.23 9.19
N ASN A 879 -37.90 10.76 8.86
CA ASN A 879 -37.15 11.67 9.72
C ASN A 879 -37.95 12.95 9.99
N LEU A 880 -38.59 13.52 8.95
CA LEU A 880 -39.46 14.68 9.09
C LEU A 880 -40.63 14.41 10.03
N ARG A 881 -41.31 13.28 9.86
CA ARG A 881 -42.44 12.91 10.71
C ARG A 881 -42.02 12.81 12.18
N SER A 882 -40.92 12.10 12.48
CA SER A 882 -40.43 11.94 13.85
C SER A 882 -40.08 13.28 14.47
N TYR A 883 -39.38 14.13 13.73
CA TYR A 883 -39.00 15.47 14.17
C TYR A 883 -40.19 16.40 14.43
N LEU A 884 -41.16 16.47 13.51
CA LEU A 884 -42.36 17.29 13.71
C LEU A 884 -43.22 16.78 14.86
N SER A 885 -43.28 15.46 15.06
CA SER A 885 -43.96 14.85 16.19
C SER A 885 -43.30 15.25 17.52
N ASP A 886 -41.99 15.15 17.63
CA ASP A 886 -41.23 15.50 18.85
C ASP A 886 -41.36 16.98 19.21
N LEU A 887 -41.34 17.86 18.21
CA LEU A 887 -41.57 19.30 18.39
C LEU A 887 -43.00 19.64 18.82
N SER A 888 -43.98 18.81 18.46
CA SER A 888 -45.39 19.04 18.80
C SER A 888 -45.76 18.55 20.21
N SER A 889 -44.98 17.63 20.79
CA SER A 889 -45.26 17.00 22.08
C SER A 889 -44.57 17.69 23.26
N SER A 890 -45.30 18.53 24.01
CA SER A 890 -45.06 19.05 25.40
C SER A 890 -44.90 20.58 25.54
N GLY A 891 -45.06 21.13 26.75
CA GLY A 891 -45.02 22.59 27.02
C GLY A 891 -43.62 23.24 27.03
N ASN A 892 -42.58 22.57 26.52
CA ASN A 892 -41.16 23.00 26.59
C ASN A 892 -40.45 22.99 25.23
N ASN A 893 -41.19 23.30 24.16
CA ASN A 893 -40.70 23.21 22.78
C ASN A 893 -39.44 24.04 22.50
N GLN A 894 -39.25 25.18 23.18
CA GLN A 894 -38.08 26.06 23.00
C GLN A 894 -36.77 25.45 23.53
N LYS A 895 -36.83 24.73 24.66
CA LYS A 895 -35.65 24.05 25.23
C LYS A 895 -35.25 22.85 24.39
N ILE A 896 -36.24 22.11 23.87
CA ILE A 896 -36.01 20.99 22.94
C ILE A 896 -35.44 21.53 21.63
N ALA A 897 -35.93 22.67 21.12
CA ALA A 897 -35.36 23.33 19.95
C ALA A 897 -33.90 23.75 20.19
N TYR A 898 -33.58 24.43 21.29
CA TYR A 898 -32.17 24.76 21.61
C TYR A 898 -31.31 23.51 21.73
N LYS A 899 -31.76 22.50 22.46
CA LYS A 899 -31.05 21.24 22.61
C LYS A 899 -30.88 20.52 21.27
N SER A 900 -31.87 20.57 20.38
CA SER A 900 -31.78 19.95 19.05
C SER A 900 -30.75 20.64 18.15
N ILE A 901 -30.57 21.96 18.29
CA ILE A 901 -29.52 22.70 17.58
C ILE A 901 -28.16 22.48 18.25
N LEU A 902 -28.11 22.40 19.58
CA LEU A 902 -26.90 22.13 20.38
C LEU A 902 -26.34 20.74 20.12
N ASP A 903 -27.15 19.72 20.31
CA ASP A 903 -26.79 18.35 20.02
C ASP A 903 -26.59 18.19 18.50
N GLY A 904 -27.16 19.09 17.69
CA GLY A 904 -26.98 19.21 16.25
C GLY A 904 -27.50 18.02 15.44
N THR A 905 -27.97 16.98 16.11
CA THR A 905 -28.36 15.70 15.52
C THR A 905 -29.71 15.82 14.83
N VAL A 906 -30.73 16.35 15.51
CA VAL A 906 -32.11 16.21 15.00
C VAL A 906 -32.41 17.10 13.78
N THR A 907 -31.90 18.33 13.71
CA THR A 907 -32.13 19.22 12.55
C THR A 907 -31.21 18.91 11.37
N GLN A 908 -29.97 18.46 11.60
CA GLN A 908 -29.06 18.06 10.52
C GLN A 908 -29.50 16.75 9.88
N ASP A 909 -30.05 15.80 10.64
CA ASP A 909 -30.51 14.52 10.09
C ASP A 909 -31.74 14.69 9.17
N VAL A 910 -32.67 15.61 9.51
CA VAL A 910 -33.81 15.95 8.66
C VAL A 910 -33.36 16.78 7.45
N ALA A 911 -32.59 17.85 7.63
CA ALA A 911 -32.15 18.66 6.50
C ALA A 911 -31.25 17.88 5.52
N ALA A 912 -30.34 17.04 6.03
CA ALA A 912 -29.44 16.23 5.20
C ALA A 912 -30.17 15.10 4.46
N SER A 913 -31.28 14.58 4.99
CA SER A 913 -32.09 13.59 4.28
C SER A 913 -32.90 14.23 3.14
N PHE A 914 -33.49 15.41 3.34
CA PHE A 914 -34.22 16.12 2.26
C PHE A 914 -33.33 16.76 1.21
N ALA A 915 -32.16 17.28 1.57
CA ALA A 915 -31.22 17.84 0.61
C ALA A 915 -30.74 16.74 -0.37
N ARG A 916 -30.41 15.55 0.16
CA ARG A 916 -30.08 14.38 -0.66
C ARG A 916 -31.24 13.99 -1.57
N ALA A 917 -32.46 13.94 -1.05
CA ALA A 917 -33.64 13.51 -1.80
C ALA A 917 -34.07 14.53 -2.89
N LYS A 918 -33.89 15.83 -2.66
CA LYS A 918 -34.32 16.91 -3.57
C LYS A 918 -33.51 16.97 -4.86
N ASP A 919 -32.19 16.79 -4.77
CA ASP A 919 -31.27 16.92 -5.90
C ASP A 919 -31.38 15.75 -6.89
N LEU A 920 -32.11 14.70 -6.51
CA LEU A 920 -32.31 13.50 -7.31
C LEU A 920 -33.53 13.64 -8.24
N LEU A 921 -34.56 14.41 -7.87
CA LEU A 921 -35.85 14.40 -8.56
C LEU A 921 -36.00 15.45 -9.69
N PRO A 922 -36.69 15.13 -10.80
CA PRO A 922 -37.07 16.10 -11.83
C PRO A 922 -38.26 16.98 -11.44
N LYS A 923 -38.55 18.01 -12.23
CA LYS A 923 -39.79 18.78 -12.08
C LYS A 923 -40.99 17.92 -12.51
N PRO A 924 -42.13 17.94 -11.78
CA PRO A 924 -42.43 18.78 -10.62
C PRO A 924 -42.01 18.22 -9.24
N PHE A 925 -41.47 16.99 -9.20
CA PHE A 925 -41.26 16.22 -7.96
C PHE A 925 -40.20 16.80 -6.99
N ASN A 926 -39.16 17.49 -7.47
CA ASN A 926 -38.16 18.12 -6.58
C ASN A 926 -38.70 19.31 -5.78
N GLN A 927 -39.70 20.01 -6.30
CA GLN A 927 -40.30 21.16 -5.64
C GLN A 927 -41.02 20.70 -4.37
N TRP A 928 -41.70 19.55 -4.45
CA TRP A 928 -42.42 18.91 -3.35
C TRP A 928 -41.53 18.69 -2.11
N LEU A 929 -40.30 18.20 -2.28
CA LEU A 929 -39.38 17.92 -1.17
C LEU A 929 -38.74 19.17 -0.59
N GLY A 930 -38.41 20.15 -1.43
CA GLY A 930 -37.82 21.41 -0.99
C GLY A 930 -38.78 22.20 -0.09
N GLU A 931 -40.07 22.18 -0.42
CA GLU A 931 -41.12 22.83 0.36
C GLU A 931 -41.25 22.20 1.75
N LEU A 932 -41.33 20.86 1.82
CA LEU A 932 -41.46 20.13 3.09
C LEU A 932 -40.28 20.34 4.06
N SER A 933 -39.04 20.41 3.56
CA SER A 933 -37.85 20.59 4.40
C SER A 933 -37.74 22.00 4.98
N GLN A 934 -37.97 23.03 4.16
CA GLN A 934 -37.83 24.42 4.56
C GLN A 934 -38.86 24.82 5.62
N GLU A 935 -40.06 24.26 5.56
CA GLU A 935 -41.08 24.48 6.58
C GLU A 935 -40.63 23.94 7.94
N SER A 936 -39.92 22.82 7.97
CA SER A 936 -39.50 22.15 9.21
C SER A 936 -38.36 22.85 10.00
N VAL A 937 -37.39 23.44 9.31
CA VAL A 937 -36.24 24.13 9.94
C VAL A 937 -36.67 25.45 10.58
N LYS A 938 -37.58 26.17 9.90
CA LYS A 938 -38.16 27.43 10.41
C LYS A 938 -38.84 27.22 11.77
N PHE A 939 -39.42 26.05 12.01
CA PHE A 939 -40.03 25.73 13.30
C PHE A 939 -39.01 25.56 14.45
N ALA A 940 -37.76 25.10 14.22
CA ALA A 940 -36.74 24.94 15.28
C ALA A 940 -35.89 26.18 15.57
N GLU A 941 -35.45 26.91 14.53
CA GLU A 941 -34.61 28.10 14.71
C GLU A 941 -35.31 29.15 15.58
N SER A 942 -36.62 29.32 15.33
CA SER A 942 -37.46 30.18 16.14
C SER A 942 -37.49 29.74 17.61
N GLY A 943 -37.43 28.43 17.90
CA GLY A 943 -37.46 27.92 19.27
C GLY A 943 -36.13 28.08 20.04
N SER A 944 -34.98 27.95 19.37
CA SER A 944 -33.65 28.00 20.02
C SER A 944 -33.19 29.40 20.39
N LYS A 945 -33.39 30.36 19.48
CA LYS A 945 -33.02 31.77 19.69
C LYS A 945 -33.66 32.33 20.96
N ASP A 946 -34.92 31.97 21.19
CA ASP A 946 -35.68 32.40 22.36
C ASP A 946 -35.06 31.89 23.67
N HIS A 947 -34.38 30.73 23.65
CA HIS A 947 -33.76 30.12 24.83
C HIS A 947 -32.40 30.75 25.22
N LEU A 948 -31.47 30.93 24.28
CA LEU A 948 -30.10 31.39 24.57
C LEU A 948 -30.02 32.83 25.09
N ASN A 949 -30.81 33.72 24.49
CA ASN A 949 -30.83 35.12 24.89
C ASN A 949 -31.30 35.28 26.35
N GLN A 950 -32.16 34.37 26.82
CA GLN A 950 -32.60 34.33 28.21
C GLN A 950 -31.44 34.02 29.19
N LEU A 951 -30.48 33.18 28.80
CA LEU A 951 -29.33 32.77 29.64
C LEU A 951 -28.22 33.83 29.71
N TRP A 952 -27.85 34.45 28.58
CA TRP A 952 -26.77 35.45 28.51
C TRP A 952 -26.99 36.67 29.40
N VAL A 953 -28.19 37.25 29.29
CA VAL A 953 -28.59 38.44 30.05
C VAL A 953 -28.50 38.17 31.55
N THR A 954 -28.80 36.93 31.96
CA THR A 954 -28.83 36.52 33.35
C THR A 954 -27.41 36.31 33.91
N ASN A 955 -26.51 35.66 33.17
CA ASN A 955 -25.27 35.11 33.74
C ASN A 955 -23.98 35.94 33.50
N VAL A 956 -23.87 36.75 32.44
CA VAL A 956 -22.59 37.41 32.06
C VAL A 956 -22.66 38.94 32.05
N VAL A 957 -23.69 39.50 31.42
CA VAL A 957 -23.82 40.95 31.24
C VAL A 957 -23.90 41.67 32.59
N ARG A 958 -24.68 41.12 33.52
CA ARG A 958 -24.89 41.68 34.85
C ARG A 958 -23.59 41.70 35.70
N PRO A 959 -22.77 40.63 35.79
CA PRO A 959 -21.48 40.67 36.51
C PRO A 959 -20.40 41.62 35.96
N TYR A 960 -20.21 41.71 34.64
CA TYR A 960 -19.16 42.54 34.01
C TYR A 960 -19.30 44.02 34.33
N GLN A 961 -20.53 44.55 34.19
CA GLN A 961 -20.84 45.96 34.43
C GLN A 961 -20.51 46.38 35.87
N ARG A 962 -20.47 45.44 36.83
CA ARG A 962 -20.27 45.72 38.24
C ARG A 962 -18.79 45.86 38.66
N THR A 963 -17.84 45.20 37.98
CA THR A 963 -16.49 44.96 38.54
C THR A 963 -15.31 45.41 37.67
N ILE A 964 -15.42 45.33 36.33
CA ILE A 964 -14.26 45.53 35.42
C ILE A 964 -14.34 46.83 34.62
N ALA A 965 -15.53 47.23 34.14
CA ALA A 965 -15.67 48.38 33.24
C ALA A 965 -15.17 49.71 33.88
N GLY A 966 -14.38 50.51 33.14
CA GLY A 966 -13.93 51.85 33.53
C GLY A 966 -12.70 51.96 34.46
N ARG A 967 -11.77 50.99 34.45
CA ARG A 967 -10.63 50.91 35.39
C ARG A 967 -9.29 50.53 34.71
N TYR A 968 -8.13 50.99 35.23
CA TYR A 968 -6.77 50.62 34.76
C TYR A 968 -6.48 49.13 35.09
N PRO A 969 -5.81 48.34 34.24
CA PRO A 969 -5.13 48.68 32.98
C PRO A 969 -6.00 48.63 31.70
N PHE A 970 -7.30 48.34 31.79
CA PHE A 970 -8.19 48.28 30.61
C PHE A 970 -8.51 49.66 30.02
N GLU A 971 -8.38 50.71 30.83
CA GLU A 971 -8.39 52.10 30.41
C GLU A 971 -7.09 52.78 30.90
N PRO A 972 -6.10 53.05 30.02
CA PRO A 972 -4.76 53.51 30.41
C PRO A 972 -4.72 54.82 31.19
N ASN A 973 -5.72 55.67 30.97
CA ASN A 973 -5.84 56.98 31.64
C ASN A 973 -6.76 56.92 32.88
N ALA A 974 -7.29 55.75 33.24
CA ALA A 974 -8.18 55.61 34.40
C ALA A 974 -7.39 55.74 35.71
N THR A 975 -7.96 56.50 36.65
CA THR A 975 -7.34 56.74 37.96
C THR A 975 -7.61 55.63 38.97
N LYS A 976 -8.66 54.82 38.75
CA LYS A 976 -8.99 53.64 39.55
C LYS A 976 -8.52 52.38 38.85
N GLU A 977 -7.89 51.47 39.58
CA GLU A 977 -7.40 50.21 39.03
C GLU A 977 -8.32 49.02 39.36
N VAL A 978 -8.27 48.00 38.50
CA VAL A 978 -8.92 46.71 38.72
C VAL A 978 -8.12 45.97 39.78
N ARG A 979 -8.80 45.55 40.86
CA ARG A 979 -8.21 44.72 41.91
C ARG A 979 -7.85 43.36 41.35
N LEU A 980 -6.68 42.84 41.70
CA LEU A 980 -6.19 41.57 41.15
C LEU A 980 -7.15 40.38 41.38
N LYS A 981 -7.89 40.33 42.49
CA LYS A 981 -8.89 39.27 42.76
C LYS A 981 -10.10 39.31 41.82
N ASP A 982 -10.64 40.49 41.52
CA ASP A 982 -11.78 40.64 40.61
C ASP A 982 -11.34 40.37 39.17
N PHE A 983 -10.12 40.80 38.83
CA PHE A 983 -9.47 40.43 37.57
C PHE A 983 -9.35 38.91 37.44
N GLN A 984 -8.84 38.22 38.47
CA GLN A 984 -8.71 36.76 38.46
C GLN A 984 -10.06 36.05 38.38
N ARG A 985 -11.10 36.49 39.10
CA ARG A 985 -12.43 35.85 39.03
C ARG A 985 -13.09 35.98 37.66
N PHE A 986 -12.86 37.09 36.96
CA PHE A 986 -13.49 37.35 35.68
C PHE A 986 -12.70 36.79 34.49
N PHE A 987 -11.36 36.95 34.50
CA PHE A 987 -10.46 36.58 33.40
C PHE A 987 -9.62 35.32 33.63
N GLY A 988 -9.46 34.85 34.87
CA GLY A 988 -8.67 33.66 35.18
C GLY A 988 -9.23 32.38 34.55
N TYR A 989 -8.46 31.29 34.66
CA TYR A 989 -8.91 29.97 34.19
C TYR A 989 -10.12 29.52 35.03
N GLY A 990 -11.24 29.19 34.37
CA GLY A 990 -12.51 28.89 35.04
C GLY A 990 -13.23 30.10 35.66
N GLY A 991 -12.89 31.33 35.25
CA GLY A 991 -13.60 32.55 35.64
C GLY A 991 -14.91 32.75 34.88
N THR A 992 -15.69 33.77 35.24
CA THR A 992 -17.07 33.99 34.73
C THR A 992 -17.20 33.92 33.20
N LEU A 993 -16.31 34.59 32.46
CA LEU A 993 -16.36 34.56 30.98
C LEU A 993 -15.90 33.24 30.41
N ASP A 994 -14.91 32.61 31.04
CA ASP A 994 -14.38 31.33 30.60
C ASP A 994 -15.45 30.25 30.80
N SER A 995 -16.12 30.21 31.95
CA SER A 995 -17.18 29.22 32.22
C SER A 995 -18.41 29.39 31.32
N PHE A 996 -18.91 30.63 31.13
CA PHE A 996 -20.08 30.81 30.27
C PHE A 996 -19.77 30.47 28.82
N PHE A 997 -18.58 30.87 28.35
CA PHE A 997 -18.11 30.49 27.04
C PHE A 997 -18.05 28.97 26.94
N GLN A 998 -17.32 28.31 27.83
CA GLN A 998 -17.16 26.85 27.85
C GLN A 998 -18.50 26.09 27.86
N GLU A 999 -19.49 26.57 28.63
CA GLU A 999 -20.74 25.85 28.81
C GLU A 999 -21.75 26.04 27.66
N TYR A 1000 -21.87 27.25 27.10
CA TYR A 1000 -22.98 27.59 26.20
C TYR A 1000 -22.55 27.98 24.78
N LEU A 1001 -21.31 28.44 24.59
CA LEU A 1001 -20.85 28.99 23.32
C LEU A 1001 -19.66 28.25 22.72
N GLU A 1002 -18.75 27.71 23.53
CA GLU A 1002 -17.56 26.99 23.09
C GLU A 1002 -17.89 25.86 22.11
N PRO A 1003 -18.95 25.05 22.31
CA PRO A 1003 -19.31 24.01 21.34
C PRO A 1003 -19.66 24.54 19.94
N PHE A 1004 -19.94 25.84 19.81
CA PHE A 1004 -20.33 26.48 18.56
C PHE A 1004 -19.31 27.48 18.04
N VAL A 1005 -18.13 27.57 18.67
CA VAL A 1005 -17.14 28.60 18.38
C VAL A 1005 -15.75 28.01 18.17
N ASP A 1006 -15.19 28.23 16.97
CA ASP A 1006 -13.81 27.84 16.68
C ASP A 1006 -12.82 28.77 17.39
N THR A 1007 -12.09 28.24 18.39
CA THR A 1007 -11.04 28.96 19.10
C THR A 1007 -9.60 28.61 18.67
N SER A 1008 -9.43 27.72 17.68
CA SER A 1008 -8.12 27.23 17.21
C SER A 1008 -7.28 28.33 16.56
N LYS A 1009 -7.95 29.30 15.95
CA LYS A 1009 -7.33 30.43 15.25
C LYS A 1009 -7.37 31.70 16.08
N SER A 1010 -6.52 32.64 15.70
CA SER A 1010 -6.47 33.99 16.24
C SER A 1010 -7.68 34.87 15.87
N ARG A 1011 -8.78 34.34 15.32
CA ARG A 1011 -10.05 35.05 15.15
C ARG A 1011 -11.18 34.05 15.31
N TRP A 1012 -11.93 34.16 16.40
CA TRP A 1012 -13.02 33.24 16.70
C TRP A 1012 -14.22 33.50 15.81
N ARG A 1013 -14.93 32.44 15.42
CA ARG A 1013 -16.10 32.47 14.52
C ARG A 1013 -17.16 31.49 14.99
N LEU A 1014 -18.44 31.85 14.78
CA LEU A 1014 -19.54 30.93 15.03
C LEU A 1014 -19.54 29.88 13.92
N GLU A 1015 -19.58 28.63 14.32
CA GLU A 1015 -19.65 27.49 13.40
C GLU A 1015 -21.10 27.15 13.01
N LYS A 1016 -22.09 27.54 13.83
CA LYS A 1016 -23.52 27.29 13.58
C LYS A 1016 -24.40 28.50 13.92
N GLU A 1017 -25.45 28.73 13.14
CA GLU A 1017 -26.47 29.75 13.42
C GLU A 1017 -27.41 29.28 14.53
N ILE A 1018 -27.03 29.57 15.77
CA ILE A 1018 -27.82 29.31 16.98
C ILE A 1018 -28.74 30.49 17.35
N GLY A 1019 -28.88 31.47 16.45
CA GLY A 1019 -29.59 32.72 16.71
C GLY A 1019 -28.78 33.77 17.50
N VAL A 1020 -27.45 33.60 17.57
CA VAL A 1020 -26.47 34.52 18.21
C VAL A 1020 -25.70 35.32 17.15
N ARG A 1021 -25.35 36.57 17.44
CA ARG A 1021 -24.62 37.48 16.54
C ARG A 1021 -23.12 37.20 16.56
N PRO A 1022 -22.47 36.99 15.39
CA PRO A 1022 -21.05 36.63 15.30
C PRO A 1022 -20.07 37.63 15.92
N GLU A 1023 -20.42 38.92 15.95
CA GLU A 1023 -19.54 39.98 16.45
C GLU A 1023 -19.25 39.87 17.95
N THR A 1024 -20.12 39.18 18.69
CA THR A 1024 -20.01 39.01 20.14
C THR A 1024 -18.84 38.10 20.57
N LEU A 1025 -18.29 37.30 19.66
CA LEU A 1025 -17.20 36.35 19.94
C LEU A 1025 -15.82 36.98 20.16
N ALA A 1026 -15.57 38.14 19.56
CA ALA A 1026 -14.28 38.83 19.69
C ALA A 1026 -13.94 39.18 21.16
N VAL A 1027 -14.98 39.27 22.00
CA VAL A 1027 -14.87 39.52 23.43
C VAL A 1027 -14.16 38.36 24.11
N PHE A 1028 -14.63 37.13 23.96
CA PHE A 1028 -14.05 35.98 24.63
C PHE A 1028 -12.60 35.70 24.20
N GLN A 1029 -12.28 35.96 22.93
CA GLN A 1029 -10.92 35.79 22.44
C GLN A 1029 -9.90 36.70 23.13
N ARG A 1030 -10.24 37.99 23.30
CA ARG A 1030 -9.36 38.94 23.98
C ARG A 1030 -9.17 38.55 25.44
N ALA A 1031 -10.24 38.08 26.10
CA ALA A 1031 -10.15 37.56 27.46
C ALA A 1031 -9.13 36.41 27.58
N LYS A 1032 -9.10 35.46 26.61
CA LYS A 1032 -8.14 34.35 26.62
C LYS A 1032 -6.68 34.79 26.52
N ARG A 1033 -6.36 35.79 25.69
CA ARG A 1033 -4.97 36.30 25.56
C ARG A 1033 -4.51 37.01 26.82
N ILE A 1034 -5.38 37.82 27.39
CA ILE A 1034 -5.13 38.46 28.69
C ILE A 1034 -4.87 37.38 29.74
N ARG A 1035 -5.65 36.29 29.75
CA ARG A 1035 -5.42 35.18 30.67
C ARG A 1035 -4.02 34.54 30.50
N GLN A 1036 -3.62 34.19 29.29
CA GLN A 1036 -2.35 33.49 29.04
C GLN A 1036 -1.09 34.34 29.32
N SER A 1037 -1.19 35.66 29.21
CA SER A 1037 -0.06 36.55 29.49
C SER A 1037 0.20 36.78 30.98
N PHE A 1038 -0.78 36.50 31.85
CA PHE A 1038 -0.74 36.89 33.26
C PHE A 1038 -0.80 35.70 34.23
N PHE A 1039 -1.49 34.63 33.85
CA PHE A 1039 -1.72 33.49 34.72
C PHE A 1039 -0.88 32.29 34.28
N GLU A 1040 -0.21 31.67 35.26
CA GLU A 1040 0.42 30.37 35.10
C GLU A 1040 -0.64 29.26 34.97
N SER A 1041 -0.22 28.06 34.58
CA SER A 1041 -1.12 26.93 34.33
C SER A 1041 -1.92 26.48 35.56
N ASP A 1042 -1.44 26.79 36.76
CA ASP A 1042 -2.13 26.54 38.03
C ASP A 1042 -3.13 27.65 38.40
N ASN A 1043 -3.38 28.59 37.47
CA ASN A 1043 -4.21 29.78 37.63
C ASN A 1043 -3.66 30.78 38.67
N SER A 1044 -2.38 30.67 39.06
CA SER A 1044 -1.72 31.70 39.86
C SER A 1044 -1.32 32.89 38.98
N LEU A 1045 -1.55 34.10 39.49
CA LEU A 1045 -1.14 35.34 38.81
C LEU A 1045 0.35 35.57 39.09
N ARG A 1046 1.22 35.27 38.11
CA ARG A 1046 2.67 35.38 38.25
C ARG A 1046 3.31 35.61 36.88
N VAL A 1047 4.26 36.54 36.82
CA VAL A 1047 5.01 36.93 35.62
C VAL A 1047 6.48 37.08 36.00
N GLU A 1048 7.35 36.26 35.43
CA GLU A 1048 8.79 36.29 35.68
C GLU A 1048 9.55 36.89 34.50
N PHE A 1049 10.60 37.66 34.79
CA PHE A 1049 11.45 38.29 33.78
C PHE A 1049 12.83 38.65 34.32
N GLY A 1050 13.85 38.59 33.47
CA GLY A 1050 15.19 39.10 33.74
C GLY A 1050 15.33 40.57 33.36
N MET A 1051 16.18 41.29 34.09
CA MET A 1051 16.63 42.63 33.74
C MET A 1051 18.16 42.67 33.75
N LYS A 1052 18.76 43.08 32.64
CA LYS A 1052 20.21 43.19 32.49
C LYS A 1052 20.61 44.63 32.17
N PRO A 1053 21.49 45.27 32.96
CA PRO A 1053 22.01 46.58 32.62
C PRO A 1053 22.85 46.51 31.33
N VAL A 1054 22.52 47.35 30.35
CA VAL A 1054 23.26 47.48 29.08
C VAL A 1054 24.11 48.75 29.08
N TYR A 1055 23.53 49.85 29.55
CA TYR A 1055 24.17 51.16 29.58
C TYR A 1055 23.72 51.96 30.80
N LEU A 1056 24.65 52.67 31.43
CA LEU A 1056 24.38 53.68 32.45
C LEU A 1056 25.24 54.91 32.14
N ASP A 1057 24.67 56.10 32.26
CA ASP A 1057 25.42 57.34 32.07
C ASP A 1057 26.65 57.43 33.00
N GLN A 1058 27.78 57.86 32.44
CA GLN A 1058 29.08 57.89 33.14
C GLN A 1058 29.10 58.82 34.36
N HIS A 1059 28.24 59.83 34.39
CA HIS A 1059 28.10 60.79 35.51
C HIS A 1059 27.17 60.28 36.62
N ILE A 1060 26.66 59.04 36.52
CA ILE A 1060 25.89 58.37 37.56
C ILE A 1060 26.71 57.24 38.18
N THR A 1061 26.75 57.20 39.51
CA THR A 1061 27.54 56.18 40.24
C THR A 1061 26.75 54.91 40.53
N ARG A 1062 25.44 55.04 40.73
CA ARG A 1062 24.54 53.94 41.10
C ARG A 1062 23.16 54.15 40.48
N PHE A 1063 22.63 53.08 39.89
CA PHE A 1063 21.23 52.96 39.52
C PHE A 1063 20.57 51.83 40.33
N VAL A 1064 19.33 52.05 40.78
CA VAL A 1064 18.51 51.04 41.45
C VAL A 1064 17.10 51.02 40.84
N LEU A 1065 16.64 49.83 40.45
CA LEU A 1065 15.23 49.55 40.17
C LEU A 1065 14.69 48.67 41.29
N GLU A 1066 13.73 49.18 42.06
CA GLU A 1066 13.03 48.51 43.14
C GLU A 1066 11.65 48.06 42.65
N LEU A 1067 11.40 46.76 42.72
CA LEU A 1067 10.13 46.12 42.39
C LEU A 1067 9.65 45.34 43.63
N GLY A 1068 8.96 46.03 44.53
CA GLY A 1068 8.53 45.48 45.82
C GLY A 1068 9.70 45.05 46.70
N ASP A 1069 9.79 43.76 47.03
CA ASP A 1069 10.89 43.19 47.83
C ASP A 1069 12.17 42.88 47.02
N GLN A 1070 12.16 43.14 45.72
CA GLN A 1070 13.25 42.83 44.79
C GLN A 1070 13.93 44.10 44.28
N ASP A 1071 15.27 44.14 44.27
CA ASP A 1071 16.02 45.24 43.69
C ASP A 1071 17.07 44.79 42.65
N LEU A 1072 17.25 45.62 41.62
CA LEU A 1072 18.35 45.55 40.66
C LEU A 1072 19.25 46.76 40.91
N VAL A 1073 20.47 46.52 41.42
CA VAL A 1073 21.48 47.56 41.67
C VAL A 1073 22.61 47.46 40.66
N TYR A 1074 22.94 48.57 40.00
CA TYR A 1074 24.07 48.65 39.06
C TYR A 1074 25.01 49.82 39.37
N LYS A 1075 26.34 49.57 39.34
CA LYS A 1075 27.42 50.52 39.69
C LYS A 1075 28.64 50.39 38.76
N HIS A 1076 28.43 50.39 37.44
CA HIS A 1076 29.50 50.23 36.42
C HIS A 1076 30.37 48.96 36.58
N GLY A 1077 29.84 47.92 37.23
CA GLY A 1077 30.47 46.60 37.33
C GLY A 1077 30.18 45.72 36.12
N PRO A 1078 30.65 44.45 36.12
CA PRO A 1078 30.31 43.51 35.05
C PRO A 1078 28.78 43.32 34.96
N ALA A 1079 28.22 43.51 33.78
CA ALA A 1079 26.78 43.41 33.55
C ALA A 1079 26.30 41.96 33.73
N ARG A 1080 25.43 41.72 34.71
CA ARG A 1080 24.76 40.43 34.96
C ARG A 1080 23.24 40.63 34.92
N SER A 1081 22.53 39.64 34.41
CA SER A 1081 21.06 39.61 34.45
C SER A 1081 20.58 39.32 35.87
N LYS A 1082 19.53 40.00 36.31
CA LYS A 1082 18.81 39.76 37.57
C LYS A 1082 17.39 39.32 37.26
N GLU A 1083 16.99 38.17 37.77
CA GLU A 1083 15.61 37.69 37.65
C GLU A 1083 14.70 38.40 38.67
N LEU A 1084 13.53 38.83 38.20
CA LEU A 1084 12.49 39.55 38.90
C LEU A 1084 11.13 38.89 38.63
N ARG A 1085 10.14 39.12 39.50
CA ARG A 1085 8.77 38.61 39.38
C ARG A 1085 7.74 39.66 39.73
N TRP A 1086 6.59 39.60 39.06
CA TRP A 1086 5.41 40.39 39.38
C TRP A 1086 4.17 39.47 39.49
N PRO A 1087 3.25 39.69 40.45
CA PRO A 1087 3.32 40.67 41.53
C PRO A 1087 4.38 40.32 42.58
N SER A 1088 5.07 41.33 43.15
CA SER A 1088 6.16 41.13 44.14
C SER A 1088 5.74 41.45 45.59
N GLY A 1089 4.43 41.56 45.85
CA GLY A 1089 3.88 41.67 47.22
C GLY A 1089 3.85 43.06 47.85
N GLN A 1090 4.49 44.08 47.24
CA GLN A 1090 4.24 45.50 47.56
C GLN A 1090 3.74 46.25 46.33
N ASP A 1091 2.84 47.21 46.56
CA ASP A 1091 2.08 47.90 45.51
C ASP A 1091 2.79 49.16 44.99
N GLN A 1092 4.10 49.06 44.71
CA GLN A 1092 4.85 50.15 44.08
C GLN A 1092 6.08 49.65 43.31
N THR A 1093 6.46 50.40 42.26
CA THR A 1093 7.71 50.22 41.53
C THR A 1093 8.49 51.53 41.55
N ARG A 1094 9.76 51.51 41.98
CA ARG A 1094 10.56 52.72 42.19
C ARG A 1094 11.90 52.66 41.46
N ILE A 1095 12.28 53.75 40.80
CA ILE A 1095 13.57 53.91 40.12
C ILE A 1095 14.38 55.01 40.80
N VAL A 1096 15.69 54.78 40.99
CA VAL A 1096 16.58 55.69 41.72
C VAL A 1096 17.93 55.83 41.00
N PHE A 1097 18.32 57.07 40.72
CA PHE A 1097 19.65 57.45 40.23
C PHE A 1097 20.43 58.21 41.32
N THR A 1098 21.71 57.87 41.51
CA THR A 1098 22.61 58.54 42.47
C THR A 1098 23.83 59.17 41.77
N PRO A 1099 23.87 60.52 41.59
CA PRO A 1099 25.03 61.24 41.08
C PRO A 1099 26.19 61.32 42.11
N PRO A 1100 27.45 61.51 41.68
CA PRO A 1100 28.60 61.55 42.59
C PRO A 1100 28.69 62.80 43.46
N GLU A 1101 28.35 64.00 42.93
CA GLU A 1101 28.59 65.28 43.62
C GLU A 1101 27.43 65.76 44.51
N SER A 1102 26.25 65.14 44.43
CA SER A 1102 25.09 65.47 45.27
C SER A 1102 24.59 64.21 45.97
N LYS A 1103 24.55 64.21 47.31
CA LYS A 1103 23.93 63.13 48.11
C LYS A 1103 22.39 63.04 47.96
N ARG A 1104 21.77 63.84 47.08
CA ARG A 1104 20.33 63.74 46.79
C ARG A 1104 20.08 62.72 45.69
N GLU A 1105 19.30 61.70 46.02
CA GLU A 1105 18.78 60.71 45.07
C GLU A 1105 17.74 61.34 44.15
N ILE A 1106 17.80 61.00 42.87
CA ILE A 1106 16.76 61.35 41.91
C ILE A 1106 15.92 60.10 41.71
N ALA A 1107 14.72 60.10 42.29
CA ALA A 1107 13.83 58.94 42.29
C ALA A 1107 12.46 59.25 41.69
N HIS A 1108 11.80 58.22 41.19
CA HIS A 1108 10.41 58.26 40.78
C HIS A 1108 9.71 56.94 41.13
N THR A 1109 8.48 57.04 41.65
CA THR A 1109 7.68 55.90 42.14
C THR A 1109 6.38 55.80 41.36
N TYR A 1110 6.04 54.59 40.93
CA TYR A 1110 4.78 54.22 40.31
C TYR A 1110 3.93 53.44 41.33
N GLU A 1111 2.87 54.07 41.83
CA GLU A 1111 1.97 53.53 42.86
C GLU A 1111 0.96 52.51 42.28
N GLY A 1112 0.54 51.54 43.08
CA GLY A 1112 -0.51 50.55 42.80
C GLY A 1112 0.00 49.15 42.43
N GLU A 1113 -0.89 48.16 42.48
CA GLU A 1113 -0.58 46.73 42.21
C GLU A 1113 0.06 46.55 40.80
N TRP A 1114 -0.22 47.47 39.87
CA TRP A 1114 0.26 47.46 38.48
C TRP A 1114 1.48 48.38 38.21
N GLY A 1115 2.23 48.78 39.24
CA GLY A 1115 3.32 49.78 39.14
C GLY A 1115 4.37 49.53 38.05
N ILE A 1116 4.81 48.28 37.85
CA ILE A 1116 5.80 47.93 36.82
C ILE A 1116 5.25 48.10 35.40
N PHE A 1117 3.97 47.84 35.18
CA PHE A 1117 3.33 48.06 33.89
C PHE A 1117 3.24 49.55 33.56
N LYS A 1118 2.99 50.41 34.56
CA LYS A 1118 3.03 51.87 34.40
C LYS A 1118 4.42 52.37 34.00
N LEU A 1119 5.49 51.83 34.62
CA LEU A 1119 6.89 52.13 34.24
C LEU A 1119 7.15 51.72 32.78
N LEU A 1120 6.77 50.50 32.41
CA LEU A 1120 6.96 49.98 31.06
C LEU A 1120 6.17 50.81 30.03
N ASP A 1121 4.89 51.08 30.28
CA ASP A 1121 4.06 51.95 29.43
C ASP A 1121 4.72 53.32 29.19
N GLN A 1122 5.39 53.88 30.21
CA GLN A 1122 6.15 55.13 30.06
C GLN A 1122 7.42 54.95 29.21
N SER A 1123 8.20 53.88 29.41
CA SER A 1123 9.38 53.59 28.59
C SER A 1123 9.01 53.40 27.12
N LEU A 1124 7.90 52.70 26.84
CA LEU A 1124 7.39 52.49 25.50
C LEU A 1124 6.94 53.78 24.80
N LYS A 1125 6.35 54.72 25.56
CA LYS A 1125 6.02 56.06 25.04
C LYS A 1125 7.28 56.84 24.66
N ALA A 1126 8.35 56.72 25.45
CA ALA A 1126 9.61 57.42 25.20
C ALA A 1126 10.41 56.80 24.04
N ARG A 1127 10.38 55.47 23.91
CA ARG A 1127 11.04 54.73 22.85
C ARG A 1127 10.15 53.60 22.33
N PRO A 1128 9.45 53.80 21.20
CA PRO A 1128 8.59 52.77 20.61
C PRO A 1128 9.34 51.52 20.13
N GLU A 1129 10.63 51.67 19.76
CA GLU A 1129 11.49 50.55 19.33
C GLU A 1129 11.70 49.49 20.41
N SER A 1130 11.44 49.82 21.68
CA SER A 1130 11.56 48.92 22.83
C SER A 1130 10.71 47.64 22.71
N ARG A 1131 9.66 47.65 21.85
CA ARG A 1131 8.88 46.44 21.55
C ARG A 1131 9.67 45.38 20.77
N ASN A 1132 10.72 45.79 20.06
CA ASN A 1132 11.43 44.93 19.12
C ASN A 1132 12.74 44.41 19.69
N ASP A 1133 13.48 45.25 20.42
CA ASP A 1133 14.78 44.89 21.01
C ASP A 1133 14.72 44.67 22.52
N ASN A 1134 13.54 44.81 23.13
CA ASN A 1134 13.29 44.69 24.56
C ASN A 1134 14.16 45.60 25.44
N ILE A 1135 14.69 46.70 24.89
CA ILE A 1135 15.46 47.67 25.67
C ILE A 1135 14.49 48.62 26.38
N VAL A 1136 14.45 48.53 27.70
CA VAL A 1136 13.79 49.49 28.58
C VAL A 1136 14.72 50.69 28.74
N MET A 1137 14.39 51.76 28.03
CA MET A 1137 15.05 53.05 28.19
C MET A 1137 14.34 53.84 29.28
N ILE A 1138 15.09 54.22 30.31
CA ILE A 1138 14.63 55.10 31.37
C ILE A 1138 15.46 56.38 31.27
N ASP A 1139 14.78 57.48 30.99
CA ASP A 1139 15.35 58.83 31.06
C ASP A 1139 14.62 59.59 32.16
N LEU A 1140 15.35 59.93 33.23
CA LEU A 1140 14.81 60.70 34.32
C LEU A 1140 15.63 61.97 34.53
N LYS A 1141 15.03 63.11 34.12
CA LYS A 1141 15.64 64.44 34.20
C LYS A 1141 17.01 64.52 33.51
N GLY A 1142 17.17 63.82 32.38
CA GLY A 1142 18.40 63.80 31.58
C GLY A 1142 19.38 62.70 31.96
N ASN A 1143 19.11 61.91 33.01
CA ASN A 1143 19.92 60.76 33.40
C ASN A 1143 19.36 59.49 32.77
N LYS A 1144 20.19 58.77 32.02
CA LYS A 1144 19.77 57.64 31.22
C LYS A 1144 20.36 56.33 31.73
N VAL A 1145 19.49 55.32 31.78
CA VAL A 1145 19.87 53.91 31.89
C VAL A 1145 19.14 53.13 30.81
N GLN A 1146 19.84 52.16 30.22
CA GLN A 1146 19.22 51.16 29.35
C GLN A 1146 19.35 49.80 30.03
N LEU A 1147 18.19 49.17 30.23
CA LEU A 1147 18.08 47.81 30.71
C LEU A 1147 17.52 46.96 29.59
N GLU A 1148 18.11 45.80 29.35
CA GLU A 1148 17.50 44.78 28.50
C GLU A 1148 16.52 43.97 29.35
N LEU A 1149 15.23 44.01 29.01
CA LEU A 1149 14.19 43.19 29.59
C LEU A 1149 14.19 41.84 28.88
N ILE A 1150 14.42 40.79 29.64
CA ILE A 1150 14.50 39.43 29.11
C ILE A 1150 13.26 38.69 29.64
N PRO A 1151 12.17 38.57 28.86
CA PRO A 1151 10.97 37.91 29.33
C PRO A 1151 11.24 36.40 29.50
N SER A 1152 10.72 35.79 30.57
CA SER A 1152 10.88 34.35 30.78
C SER A 1152 10.04 33.50 29.80
N SER A 1153 9.07 34.11 29.11
CA SER A 1153 8.20 33.45 28.13
C SER A 1153 7.98 34.32 26.88
N ALA A 1154 7.83 33.65 25.73
CA ALA A 1154 7.43 34.29 24.48
C ALA A 1154 6.02 34.90 24.54
N ILE A 1155 5.13 34.32 25.36
CA ILE A 1155 3.82 34.90 25.69
C ILE A 1155 3.98 35.59 27.04
N ASN A 1156 4.05 36.91 27.00
CA ASN A 1156 4.21 37.73 28.19
C ASN A 1156 3.27 38.94 28.09
N PRO A 1157 3.04 39.64 29.21
CA PRO A 1157 2.14 40.78 29.23
C PRO A 1157 2.84 42.08 28.83
N PHE A 1158 4.17 42.06 28.66
CA PHE A 1158 4.94 43.23 28.32
C PHE A 1158 4.74 43.59 26.85
N TRP A 1159 4.63 44.89 26.59
CA TRP A 1159 4.46 45.44 25.23
C TRP A 1159 3.19 45.00 24.47
N SER A 1160 2.21 44.38 25.15
CA SER A 1160 0.94 43.89 24.61
C SER A 1160 -0.21 44.89 24.76
N ASN A 1161 -1.08 45.04 23.75
CA ASN A 1161 -2.22 45.96 23.77
C ASN A 1161 -3.57 45.28 24.04
N GLU A 1162 -3.59 44.03 24.51
CA GLU A 1162 -4.81 43.22 24.60
C GLU A 1162 -5.82 43.71 25.67
N MET A 1163 -5.33 44.24 26.80
CA MET A 1163 -6.19 44.74 27.89
C MET A 1163 -6.95 46.01 27.48
N GLU A 1164 -6.29 46.99 26.85
CA GLU A 1164 -6.90 48.28 26.48
C GLU A 1164 -8.11 48.12 25.55
N ARG A 1165 -8.12 47.04 24.76
CA ARG A 1165 -9.12 46.81 23.70
C ARG A 1165 -10.36 46.02 24.15
N PHE A 1166 -10.50 45.59 25.40
CA PHE A 1166 -11.59 44.67 25.82
C PHE A 1166 -12.94 45.37 26.17
N ARG A 1167 -14.11 44.90 25.65
CA ARG A 1167 -15.51 45.41 25.93
C ARG A 1167 -16.60 44.29 25.83
N CYS A 1168 -17.76 44.35 26.53
CA CYS A 1168 -18.80 43.27 26.61
C CYS A 1168 -20.25 43.69 26.12
N PRO A 1169 -21.01 42.86 25.34
CA PRO A 1169 -22.32 43.19 24.71
C PRO A 1169 -23.59 42.86 25.53
N GLN A 1170 -24.77 43.43 25.16
CA GLN A 1170 -26.05 43.32 25.92
C GLN A 1170 -26.95 42.12 25.55
N THR A 1171 -27.06 41.78 24.26
CA THR A 1171 -27.71 40.55 23.77
C THR A 1171 -26.68 39.75 22.98
N LEU A 1172 -26.95 38.46 22.88
CA LEU A 1172 -26.15 37.59 22.03
C LEU A 1172 -26.51 37.78 20.56
#